data_AF-A0A8H5I1D0-F1
#
_entry.id   AF-A0A8H5I1D0-F1
#
_cell.length_a   1.000
_cell.length_b   1.000
_cell.length_c   1.000
_cell.angle_alpha   90.00
_cell.angle_beta   90.00
_cell.angle_gamma   90.00
#
_symmetry.space_group_name_H-M   'P 1'
#
loop_
_entity.id
_entity.type
_entity.pdbx_description
1 polymer ?
#
loop_
_entity_poly.entity_id
_entity_poly.type
_entity_poly.pdbx_seq_one_letter_code
_entity_poly.pdbx_strand_id
1 'polypeptide(L)'
;MLLRLAAALFLLSGSVFVNAHDNPLVNSPFDHAHAHRSKLIADTKNTQSQHVSMMWFAGWHQTSTPSFTVSQINWSKYTHVAYSFATPTNACQLTLDGSNGDKLGAFVQQAHGHGVKVLIAIGGWAGSRFFSSCANPANVTAFAKTTADFVKSYNLDGVNIDWEYPNSDAIGCNVKSPQDSANYLVYLQKLRSNLPKPFVISLAAGIAPFKDANGSPLKDVSAFAAVLDMVNIMAYDIWGMWSSSVGPNAPLNDTCAASQNQQGSAVSAVAAWSNAKMPRNQLVLGVPAYGHSFLVTRDRAYVAGSSIKLAPYNTFDASAHPKGDAWAGDAGVDVCGNNEPNGDTYTFWGLVKNGFLDSSGKSANGISYRFDECSQTPYVYNPGTQIMVSFDNSQSFCSKGKFIKSNQLGGFAMWEAGGDYNDILLNSITGCMYSNLVDYFSGIVYMVHDFDNEIQPSYFSEICSSSVSDCFDGDFHNAKSALIHDCSQLRRWLILAVAAAPEIRPMETTSIESMLPGYTVTSPRLSRESTIYQSNIPALVLAGLRPIILATMGGIIHPSPAVLRLGCVESDKNLLITICHSVEEMQSLLWATGVLSVLHSANGAAVISSRGDGTVPVTLDIVNAQLAPDGFSRSTITANGTYPGPPILVQKGQTLSVTVNNLLTDPSMRRSTSLDFDGIFFSPDNSFNEGTPFVTTCPIAGTFWYHSQLSVQYVDGLRGAIIVYDPEDPHAALYDVDDESTIIQVGDWWQNSTLPMLAGYEATGIVPVSDSGTFNGVGRFQGGPEVPWPIVNVVQGKRYRFRIINQSARNVFTLSIDSHNLTIIETDGVSTVPHTVDLIEVLAGQRYSVVVAADQAVDNYWFNAPFVGGSPARNLHQNATLTRAVFRYEGAPEEDPTTPLTSGPADGVALVEADLRPLVAEPAPVPDVNITLDLVVTAGKAIWNVNNVSYLPPQTPTLVKVLNGATTDAGFNITENTFVLPPNATIQVDFPPNDDDEAHPFHMHGMNFWVVKSNSSDAVNTVDPIRRDVTGVGAAGTTIRFRTDKPGKKNLPTSPDNRLPLLPGPWFFHCHIFWHMQAGLATVMLADPEAIQDTVNPTPEWADLCPAYK
;
A
#
# COMPACT_ATOMS: atom_id res chain seq x y z
N MET A 1 51.48 -30.99 -20.09
CA MET A 1 52.86 -31.31 -19.66
C MET A 1 53.30 -30.20 -18.70
N LEU A 2 53.41 -30.50 -17.40
CA LEU A 2 53.80 -29.59 -16.28
C LEU A 2 52.96 -28.29 -16.09
N LEU A 3 52.61 -27.87 -14.86
CA LEU A 3 52.32 -28.68 -13.67
C LEU A 3 51.30 -27.95 -12.76
N ARG A 4 50.60 -28.73 -11.95
CA ARG A 4 49.68 -28.33 -10.87
C ARG A 4 50.43 -27.65 -9.71
N LEU A 5 49.74 -26.84 -8.91
CA LEU A 5 49.42 -26.96 -7.47
C LEU A 5 48.88 -25.59 -7.01
N ALA A 6 47.73 -25.42 -6.36
CA ALA A 6 47.10 -26.09 -5.21
C ALA A 6 47.52 -25.48 -3.85
N ALA A 7 46.53 -25.36 -2.96
CA ALA A 7 46.55 -24.67 -1.68
C ALA A 7 47.66 -25.09 -0.69
N ALA A 8 47.95 -24.25 0.32
CA ALA A 8 47.53 -24.54 1.71
C ALA A 8 48.04 -23.53 2.78
N LEU A 9 47.22 -23.38 3.84
CA LEU A 9 47.57 -23.30 5.27
C LEU A 9 48.45 -22.17 5.88
N PHE A 10 47.78 -21.33 6.69
CA PHE A 10 47.85 -21.32 8.19
C PHE A 10 49.04 -20.72 8.99
N LEU A 11 48.64 -20.23 10.20
CA LEU A 11 49.35 -20.13 11.51
C LEU A 11 49.99 -18.79 11.96
N LEU A 12 49.22 -18.13 12.84
CA LEU A 12 49.57 -17.66 14.21
C LEU A 12 50.70 -16.64 14.48
N SER A 13 50.36 -15.75 15.41
CA SER A 13 51.21 -14.93 16.30
C SER A 13 52.04 -13.80 15.64
N GLY A 14 52.19 -12.63 16.27
CA GLY A 14 51.43 -12.16 17.44
C GLY A 14 51.98 -10.89 18.08
N SER A 15 51.07 -9.96 18.39
CA SER A 15 51.08 -9.11 19.60
C SER A 15 52.17 -8.04 19.85
N VAL A 16 51.66 -6.85 20.23
CA VAL A 16 52.09 -6.00 21.38
C VAL A 16 53.04 -4.79 21.15
N PHE A 17 52.43 -3.60 21.25
CA PHE A 17 52.88 -2.34 21.92
C PHE A 17 54.03 -1.48 21.31
N VAL A 18 54.17 -0.17 21.60
CA VAL A 18 53.21 0.96 21.80
C VAL A 18 53.98 2.32 21.89
N ASN A 19 53.47 3.39 21.25
CA ASN A 19 53.82 4.83 21.42
C ASN A 19 55.31 5.26 21.21
N ALA A 20 55.70 6.54 21.07
CA ALA A 20 55.00 7.82 21.29
C ALA A 20 55.47 8.97 20.36
N HIS A 21 54.51 9.84 19.98
CA HIS A 21 54.56 11.31 19.81
C HIS A 21 55.52 12.09 18.85
N ASP A 22 54.86 12.96 18.06
CA ASP A 22 55.16 14.36 17.70
C ASP A 22 56.22 14.79 16.64
N ASN A 23 55.69 15.05 15.42
CA ASN A 23 55.87 16.25 14.55
C ASN A 23 57.29 16.67 14.05
N PRO A 24 57.43 17.46 12.93
CA PRO A 24 56.39 18.24 12.23
C PRO A 24 56.33 18.14 10.68
N LEU A 25 55.21 18.64 10.12
CA LEU A 25 55.04 19.39 8.85
C LEU A 25 55.75 18.91 7.55
N VAL A 26 54.98 18.50 6.54
CA VAL A 26 54.68 19.28 5.29
C VAL A 26 53.39 18.68 4.68
N ASN A 27 52.39 19.51 4.34
CA ASN A 27 51.15 19.08 3.67
C ASN A 27 51.22 19.28 2.14
N SER A 28 50.48 18.47 1.38
CA SER A 28 50.19 18.69 -0.04
C SER A 28 48.67 18.80 -0.30
N PRO A 29 48.20 19.31 -1.44
CA PRO A 29 46.80 19.78 -1.57
C PRO A 29 45.69 18.72 -1.62
N PHE A 30 46.01 17.42 -1.67
CA PHE A 30 45.00 16.37 -1.94
C PHE A 30 44.13 15.98 -0.73
N ASP A 31 44.64 16.05 0.51
CA ASP A 31 43.93 15.53 1.69
C ASP A 31 42.75 16.39 2.15
N HIS A 32 42.72 17.68 1.79
CA HIS A 32 41.63 18.60 2.19
C HIS A 32 40.31 18.31 1.46
N ALA A 33 40.35 17.76 0.24
CA ALA A 33 39.14 17.43 -0.52
C ALA A 33 38.36 16.27 0.12
N HIS A 34 39.05 15.21 0.56
CA HIS A 34 38.42 14.06 1.22
C HIS A 34 37.91 14.41 2.62
N ALA A 35 38.68 15.15 3.42
CA ALA A 35 38.24 15.57 4.75
C ALA A 35 36.94 16.41 4.70
N HIS A 36 36.81 17.32 3.72
CA HIS A 36 35.56 18.07 3.53
C HIS A 36 34.41 17.22 2.99
N ARG A 37 34.66 16.27 2.05
CA ARG A 37 33.60 15.39 1.55
C ARG A 37 33.05 14.46 2.63
N SER A 38 33.91 13.84 3.44
CA SER A 38 33.47 12.96 4.54
C SER A 38 32.66 13.72 5.59
N LYS A 39 33.02 14.99 5.86
CA LYS A 39 32.28 15.83 6.81
C LYS A 39 30.94 16.32 6.24
N LEU A 40 30.92 16.78 4.98
CA LEU A 40 29.67 17.15 4.30
C LEU A 40 28.70 15.97 4.17
N ILE A 41 29.18 14.77 3.84
CA ILE A 41 28.33 13.56 3.74
C ILE A 41 27.79 13.11 5.11
N ALA A 42 28.50 13.42 6.20
CA ALA A 42 27.99 13.22 7.57
C ALA A 42 26.94 14.29 7.94
N ASP A 43 27.21 15.57 7.64
CA ASP A 43 26.30 16.68 7.97
C ASP A 43 25.01 16.63 7.12
N THR A 44 25.07 16.31 5.82
CA THR A 44 23.87 16.19 4.96
C THR A 44 23.04 14.94 5.22
N LYS A 45 23.56 13.95 5.97
CA LYS A 45 22.76 12.82 6.48
C LYS A 45 21.89 13.18 7.69
N ASN A 46 22.07 14.38 8.27
CA ASN A 46 21.50 14.75 9.57
C ASN A 46 20.58 16.01 9.49
N THR A 47 20.08 16.34 8.29
CA THR A 47 19.25 17.53 8.04
C THR A 47 17.88 17.24 7.41
N GLN A 48 17.48 15.98 7.26
CA GLN A 48 16.06 15.64 7.45
C GLN A 48 15.82 15.49 8.95
N SER A 49 14.78 16.15 9.47
CA SER A 49 14.35 15.97 10.86
C SER A 49 13.66 14.62 10.99
N GLN A 50 14.41 13.57 11.33
CA GLN A 50 13.80 12.30 11.73
C GLN A 50 12.84 12.53 12.91
N HIS A 51 11.60 12.10 12.78
CA HIS A 51 10.66 12.11 13.90
C HIS A 51 11.17 11.18 15.00
N VAL A 52 11.02 11.62 16.24
CA VAL A 52 11.24 10.79 17.42
C VAL A 52 10.23 9.64 17.39
N SER A 53 10.69 8.43 17.12
CA SER A 53 10.03 7.22 17.61
C SER A 53 10.67 6.88 18.96
N MET A 54 9.87 6.93 20.02
CA MET A 54 10.31 6.62 21.39
C MET A 54 9.36 5.62 22.07
N MET A 55 9.89 4.88 23.02
CA MET A 55 9.10 4.17 24.03
C MET A 55 9.73 4.31 25.41
N TRP A 56 8.91 4.09 26.43
CA TRP A 56 9.39 3.73 27.76
C TRP A 56 9.45 2.20 27.88
N PHE A 57 10.39 1.73 28.70
CA PHE A 57 10.61 0.32 29.03
C PHE A 57 10.58 0.14 30.55
N ALA A 58 9.50 -0.46 31.04
CA ALA A 58 9.29 -0.81 32.44
C ALA A 58 10.24 -1.93 32.89
N GLY A 59 11.28 -1.58 33.66
CA GLY A 59 12.31 -2.55 34.08
C GLY A 59 11.74 -3.77 34.82
N TRP A 60 10.63 -3.62 35.54
CA TRP A 60 9.94 -4.69 36.28
C TRP A 60 9.23 -5.72 35.38
N HIS A 61 8.76 -5.36 34.18
CA HIS A 61 8.02 -6.29 33.31
C HIS A 61 8.91 -7.39 32.69
N GLN A 62 10.23 -7.26 32.77
CA GLN A 62 11.18 -8.36 32.52
C GLN A 62 10.96 -9.58 33.43
N THR A 63 10.32 -9.39 34.59
CA THR A 63 10.05 -10.40 35.61
C THR A 63 8.55 -10.64 35.87
N SER A 64 7.66 -9.99 35.12
CA SER A 64 6.22 -10.22 35.16
C SER A 64 5.82 -11.53 34.45
N THR A 65 4.54 -11.90 34.55
CA THR A 65 3.94 -12.96 33.72
C THR A 65 2.74 -12.37 32.96
N PRO A 66 2.75 -12.32 31.61
CA PRO A 66 3.88 -12.61 30.72
C PRO A 66 5.08 -11.69 31.00
N SER A 67 6.27 -12.04 30.52
CA SER A 67 7.44 -11.18 30.62
C SER A 67 7.70 -10.41 29.32
N PHE A 68 8.16 -9.16 29.46
CA PHE A 68 8.69 -8.37 28.36
C PHE A 68 10.18 -8.09 28.60
N THR A 69 11.02 -8.78 27.85
CA THR A 69 12.47 -8.77 27.99
C THR A 69 13.14 -7.89 26.94
N VAL A 70 14.37 -7.47 27.21
CA VAL A 70 15.17 -6.62 26.29
C VAL A 70 15.30 -7.24 24.89
N SER A 71 15.32 -8.57 24.79
CA SER A 71 15.34 -9.34 23.52
C SER A 71 14.02 -9.34 22.72
N GLN A 72 12.91 -8.84 23.28
CA GLN A 72 11.63 -8.67 22.58
C GLN A 72 11.48 -7.27 21.97
N ILE A 73 12.43 -6.35 22.19
CA ILE A 73 12.39 -4.99 21.65
C ILE A 73 12.78 -5.00 20.18
N ASN A 74 11.89 -4.53 19.31
CA ASN A 74 12.22 -4.31 17.90
C ASN A 74 13.03 -3.01 17.71
N TRP A 75 14.33 -3.07 18.00
CA TRP A 75 15.23 -1.92 18.00
C TRP A 75 15.20 -1.09 16.71
N SER A 76 14.95 -1.73 15.55
CA SER A 76 14.89 -1.06 14.24
C SER A 76 13.81 0.03 14.13
N LYS A 77 12.79 -0.01 15.00
CA LYS A 77 11.63 0.88 14.97
C LYS A 77 11.77 2.09 15.90
N TYR A 78 12.81 2.16 16.72
CA TYR A 78 13.00 3.19 17.74
C TYR A 78 14.22 4.08 17.51
N THR A 79 14.08 5.37 17.79
CA THR A 79 15.19 6.36 17.75
C THR A 79 15.76 6.63 19.14
N HIS A 80 14.88 6.56 20.15
CA HIS A 80 15.19 6.75 21.56
C HIS A 80 14.42 5.72 22.38
N VAL A 81 14.96 5.28 23.51
CA VAL A 81 14.26 4.47 24.51
C VAL A 81 14.50 5.04 25.90
N ALA A 82 13.51 5.01 26.79
CA ALA A 82 13.65 5.47 28.17
C ALA A 82 13.45 4.32 29.16
N TYR A 83 14.44 4.06 30.00
CA TYR A 83 14.33 3.02 31.03
C TYR A 83 13.56 3.54 32.24
N SER A 84 12.46 2.87 32.60
CA SER A 84 11.55 3.26 33.69
C SER A 84 11.75 2.37 34.92
N PHE A 85 11.99 2.92 36.12
CA PHE A 85 12.29 4.32 36.48
C PHE A 85 13.48 4.39 37.45
N ALA A 86 14.26 5.47 37.37
CA ALA A 86 14.99 5.95 38.54
C ALA A 86 14.08 6.88 39.36
N THR A 87 14.15 6.85 40.69
CA THR A 87 13.32 7.70 41.55
C THR A 87 14.18 8.62 42.43
N PRO A 88 13.82 9.91 42.56
CA PRO A 88 14.44 10.81 43.54
C PRO A 88 14.12 10.37 44.97
N THR A 89 15.12 10.41 45.86
CA THR A 89 14.94 10.17 47.30
C THR A 89 14.78 11.47 48.08
N ASN A 90 14.36 11.38 49.35
CA ASN A 90 14.34 12.52 50.27
C ASN A 90 15.72 13.18 50.50
N ALA A 91 16.81 12.46 50.24
CA ALA A 91 18.19 12.94 50.26
C ALA A 91 18.68 13.44 48.88
N CYS A 92 17.78 13.61 47.91
CA CYS A 92 18.05 14.02 46.53
C CYS A 92 19.13 13.19 45.82
N GLN A 93 19.15 11.90 46.15
CA GLN A 93 19.85 10.86 45.39
C GLN A 93 18.87 10.21 44.41
N LEU A 94 19.38 9.40 43.49
CA LEU A 94 18.56 8.59 42.58
C LEU A 94 18.72 7.11 42.93
N THR A 95 17.62 6.36 42.95
CA THR A 95 17.64 4.89 43.10
C THR A 95 16.87 4.20 41.98
N LEU A 96 17.22 2.93 41.69
CA LEU A 96 16.54 2.03 40.75
C LEU A 96 15.74 0.93 41.49
N ASP A 97 15.48 1.11 42.80
CA ASP A 97 14.67 0.19 43.59
C ASP A 97 13.27 0.01 42.98
N GLY A 98 12.84 -1.24 42.79
CA GLY A 98 11.59 -1.59 42.08
C GLY A 98 11.71 -1.69 40.56
N SER A 99 12.80 -1.18 39.96
CA SER A 99 12.95 -1.06 38.50
C SER A 99 13.95 -2.04 37.88
N ASN A 100 14.30 -3.14 38.57
CA ASN A 100 15.30 -4.13 38.10
C ASN A 100 16.62 -3.49 37.60
N GLY A 101 17.16 -2.55 38.39
CA GLY A 101 18.31 -1.71 37.99
C GLY A 101 19.61 -2.46 37.63
N ASP A 102 19.73 -3.74 37.97
CA ASP A 102 20.84 -4.60 37.53
C ASP A 102 20.78 -4.90 36.02
N LYS A 103 19.61 -4.77 35.38
CA LYS A 103 19.42 -4.97 33.93
C LYS A 103 19.75 -3.74 33.09
N LEU A 104 19.81 -2.53 33.70
CA LEU A 104 20.03 -1.27 32.98
C LEU A 104 21.29 -1.30 32.10
N GLY A 105 22.40 -1.88 32.58
CA GLY A 105 23.62 -2.00 31.79
C GLY A 105 23.47 -2.86 30.53
N ALA A 106 22.70 -3.94 30.60
CA ALA A 106 22.42 -4.81 29.45
C ALA A 106 21.44 -4.19 28.45
N PHE A 107 20.49 -3.38 28.95
CA PHE A 107 19.59 -2.58 28.13
C PHE A 107 20.35 -1.49 27.36
N VAL A 108 21.22 -0.73 28.04
CA VAL A 108 22.10 0.27 27.40
C VAL A 108 22.98 -0.37 26.32
N GLN A 109 23.63 -1.50 26.63
CA GLN A 109 24.51 -2.18 25.69
C GLN A 109 23.78 -2.64 24.41
N GLN A 110 22.56 -3.16 24.52
CA GLN A 110 21.79 -3.62 23.35
C GLN A 110 21.29 -2.44 22.51
N ALA A 111 20.70 -1.41 23.14
CA ALA A 111 20.25 -0.22 22.43
C ALA A 111 21.39 0.46 21.66
N HIS A 112 22.56 0.65 22.30
CA HIS A 112 23.77 1.19 21.66
C HIS A 112 24.28 0.29 20.53
N GLY A 113 24.20 -1.04 20.68
CA GLY A 113 24.52 -2.00 19.62
C GLY A 113 23.66 -1.86 18.36
N HIS A 114 22.44 -1.32 18.50
CA HIS A 114 21.53 -1.01 17.39
C HIS A 114 21.50 0.49 17.01
N GLY A 115 22.34 1.34 17.61
CA GLY A 115 22.37 2.79 17.34
C GLY A 115 21.21 3.59 17.94
N VAL A 116 20.43 2.99 18.84
CA VAL A 116 19.28 3.61 19.51
C VAL A 116 19.75 4.36 20.76
N LYS A 117 19.30 5.60 20.94
CA LYS A 117 19.69 6.43 22.10
C LYS A 117 18.97 6.00 23.37
N VAL A 118 19.65 6.05 24.51
CA VAL A 118 19.15 5.58 25.79
C VAL A 118 19.01 6.72 26.79
N LEU A 119 17.80 6.91 27.28
CA LEU A 119 17.46 7.83 28.36
C LEU A 119 17.19 7.02 29.64
N ILE A 120 17.49 7.59 30.80
CA ILE A 120 16.84 7.18 32.05
C ILE A 120 15.57 8.00 32.24
N ALA A 121 14.43 7.36 32.51
CA ALA A 121 13.24 8.06 32.98
C ALA A 121 13.34 8.25 34.50
N ILE A 122 13.17 9.48 34.98
CA ILE A 122 13.29 9.83 36.40
C ILE A 122 11.94 10.32 36.91
N GLY A 123 11.34 9.58 37.86
CA GLY A 123 10.08 9.95 38.50
C GLY A 123 8.93 9.01 38.19
N GLY A 124 7.95 9.50 37.41
CA GLY A 124 6.62 8.91 37.23
C GLY A 124 5.74 9.08 38.48
N TRP A 125 4.48 8.64 38.38
CA TRP A 125 3.42 8.78 39.38
C TRP A 125 3.88 8.61 40.84
N ALA A 126 4.46 7.45 41.18
CA ALA A 126 4.91 7.14 42.54
C ALA A 126 6.33 7.69 42.88
N GLY A 127 7.15 7.99 41.87
CA GLY A 127 8.51 8.50 42.04
C GLY A 127 8.57 10.02 42.24
N SER A 128 7.55 10.75 41.80
CA SER A 128 7.54 12.22 41.76
C SER A 128 7.60 12.93 43.12
N ARG A 129 7.32 12.20 44.21
CA ARG A 129 7.09 12.72 45.58
C ARG A 129 8.13 13.68 46.13
N PHE A 130 9.39 13.57 45.72
CA PHE A 130 10.50 14.37 46.26
C PHE A 130 11.02 15.47 45.32
N PHE A 131 10.49 15.62 44.10
CA PHE A 131 11.01 16.61 43.14
C PHE A 131 11.00 18.05 43.65
N SER A 132 9.91 18.51 44.30
CA SER A 132 9.83 19.87 44.86
C SER A 132 10.94 20.13 45.88
N SER A 133 11.20 19.16 46.77
CA SER A 133 12.29 19.21 47.74
C SER A 133 13.68 19.24 47.09
N CYS A 134 13.85 18.66 45.90
CA CYS A 134 15.16 18.52 45.25
C CYS A 134 15.44 19.58 44.18
N ALA A 135 14.40 20.15 43.57
CA ALA A 135 14.48 21.30 42.67
C ALA A 135 14.51 22.65 43.40
N ASN A 136 14.31 22.69 44.74
CA ASN A 136 14.33 23.93 45.51
C ASN A 136 15.73 24.63 45.47
N PRO A 137 15.82 25.95 45.72
CA PRO A 137 17.06 26.71 45.55
C PRO A 137 18.26 26.23 46.39
N ALA A 138 18.04 25.52 47.50
CA ALA A 138 19.12 24.97 48.33
C ALA A 138 19.69 23.67 47.72
N ASN A 139 18.83 22.79 47.20
CA ASN A 139 19.20 21.46 46.74
C ASN A 139 19.49 21.37 45.23
N VAL A 140 18.91 22.26 44.42
CA VAL A 140 18.86 22.16 42.95
C VAL A 140 20.22 22.04 42.27
N THR A 141 21.26 22.67 42.82
CA THR A 141 22.63 22.58 42.25
C THR A 141 23.27 21.22 42.51
N ALA A 142 22.99 20.61 43.67
CA ALA A 142 23.44 19.25 43.98
C ALA A 142 22.62 18.23 43.18
N PHE A 143 21.29 18.34 43.18
CA PHE A 143 20.40 17.40 42.47
C PHE A 143 20.62 17.38 40.96
N ALA A 144 20.79 18.55 40.32
CA ALA A 144 21.15 18.63 38.90
C ALA A 144 22.56 18.07 38.60
N LYS A 145 23.44 17.95 39.60
CA LYS A 145 24.70 17.20 39.49
C LYS A 145 24.46 15.70 39.66
N THR A 146 23.71 15.26 40.67
CA THR A 146 23.31 13.85 40.87
C THR A 146 22.77 13.23 39.59
N THR A 147 21.81 13.90 38.93
CA THR A 147 21.23 13.43 37.66
C THR A 147 22.28 13.33 36.55
N ALA A 148 23.12 14.35 36.40
CA ALA A 148 24.15 14.36 35.36
C ALA A 148 25.30 13.36 35.60
N ASP A 149 25.62 13.08 36.87
CA ASP A 149 26.57 12.03 37.26
C ASP A 149 25.97 10.64 36.96
N PHE A 150 24.69 10.43 37.27
CA PHE A 150 23.97 9.17 37.01
C PHE A 150 23.88 8.84 35.51
N VAL A 151 23.53 9.83 34.67
CA VAL A 151 23.53 9.70 33.20
C VAL A 151 24.91 9.24 32.70
N LYS A 152 25.99 9.79 33.27
CA LYS A 152 27.36 9.44 32.88
C LYS A 152 27.83 8.10 33.43
N SER A 153 27.43 7.72 34.64
CA SER A 153 27.86 6.45 35.27
C SER A 153 27.26 5.22 34.58
N TYR A 154 26.08 5.35 33.97
CA TYR A 154 25.42 4.28 33.23
C TYR A 154 25.60 4.37 31.70
N ASN A 155 26.44 5.29 31.20
CA ASN A 155 26.68 5.51 29.77
C ASN A 155 25.39 5.79 28.98
N LEU A 156 24.54 6.68 29.49
CA LEU A 156 23.26 7.06 28.90
C LEU A 156 23.42 8.29 27.98
N ASP A 157 22.67 8.34 26.88
CA ASP A 157 22.62 9.49 25.95
C ASP A 157 21.84 10.67 26.50
N GLY A 158 21.10 10.49 27.59
CA GLY A 158 20.28 11.55 28.15
C GLY A 158 19.37 11.12 29.28
N VAL A 159 18.35 11.94 29.50
CA VAL A 159 17.40 11.79 30.60
C VAL A 159 16.01 12.28 30.19
N ASN A 160 15.00 11.52 30.58
CA ASN A 160 13.60 11.92 30.60
C ASN A 160 13.23 12.28 32.05
N ILE A 161 12.81 13.51 32.32
CA ILE A 161 12.31 13.90 33.65
C ILE A 161 10.79 13.83 33.65
N ASP A 162 10.28 12.94 34.47
CA ASP A 162 8.87 12.58 34.57
C ASP A 162 8.35 13.03 35.94
N TRP A 163 8.05 14.33 36.05
CA TRP A 163 7.52 14.94 37.27
C TRP A 163 6.01 15.12 37.11
N GLU A 164 5.25 14.25 37.79
CA GLU A 164 3.80 14.27 37.89
C GLU A 164 3.35 14.79 39.26
N TYR A 165 2.91 16.04 39.43
CA TYR A 165 3.07 17.20 38.53
C TYR A 165 3.54 18.41 39.37
N PRO A 166 4.37 19.33 38.82
CA PRO A 166 4.75 20.57 39.48
C PRO A 166 3.53 21.35 40.03
N ASN A 167 3.60 21.78 41.29
CA ASN A 167 2.52 22.45 42.01
C ASN A 167 1.17 21.69 41.96
N SER A 168 1.21 20.36 42.14
CA SER A 168 0.05 19.46 42.09
C SER A 168 0.19 18.30 43.07
N ASP A 169 -0.92 17.76 43.55
CA ASP A 169 -0.94 16.63 44.50
C ASP A 169 -0.62 15.28 43.85
N ALA A 170 -1.10 15.05 42.61
CA ALA A 170 -0.99 13.78 41.87
C ALA A 170 -1.38 12.57 42.74
N ILE A 171 -0.45 11.66 43.05
CA ILE A 171 -0.62 10.52 43.96
C ILE A 171 -0.98 10.89 45.42
N GLY A 172 -1.12 12.19 45.75
CA GLY A 172 -1.73 12.66 46.98
C GLY A 172 -0.77 12.92 48.15
N CYS A 173 0.46 12.38 48.11
CA CYS A 173 1.52 12.71 49.07
C CYS A 173 2.77 13.36 48.45
N ASN A 174 2.67 13.94 47.25
CA ASN A 174 3.74 14.74 46.69
C ASN A 174 4.07 15.94 47.57
N VAL A 175 5.37 16.22 47.76
CA VAL A 175 5.78 17.57 48.18
C VAL A 175 5.53 18.51 47.00
N LYS A 176 4.72 19.54 47.21
CA LYS A 176 4.36 20.56 46.21
C LYS A 176 4.66 21.97 46.72
N SER A 177 4.99 22.87 45.81
CA SER A 177 5.24 24.29 46.10
C SER A 177 4.69 25.18 44.97
N PRO A 178 4.12 26.36 45.29
CA PRO A 178 3.81 27.40 44.29
C PRO A 178 5.04 27.88 43.49
N GLN A 179 6.25 27.54 43.91
CA GLN A 179 7.49 27.84 43.19
C GLN A 179 7.97 26.68 42.30
N ASP A 180 7.29 25.53 42.27
CA ASP A 180 7.78 24.31 41.60
C ASP A 180 8.18 24.53 40.15
N SER A 181 7.34 25.16 39.32
CA SER A 181 7.70 25.36 37.91
C SER A 181 8.86 26.34 37.70
N ALA A 182 9.04 27.33 38.58
CA ALA A 182 10.21 28.21 38.55
C ALA A 182 11.48 27.47 38.99
N ASN A 183 11.38 26.64 40.04
CA ASN A 183 12.42 25.75 40.52
C ASN A 183 12.80 24.70 39.45
N TYR A 184 11.82 24.16 38.73
CA TYR A 184 12.00 23.17 37.66
C TYR A 184 12.77 23.76 36.48
N LEU A 185 12.47 24.99 36.07
CA LEU A 185 13.25 25.71 35.06
C LEU A 185 14.72 25.89 35.49
N VAL A 186 14.97 26.27 36.76
CA VAL A 186 16.33 26.41 37.31
C VAL A 186 17.05 25.06 37.38
N TYR A 187 16.34 23.98 37.71
CA TYR A 187 16.86 22.61 37.66
C TYR A 187 17.28 22.23 36.24
N LEU A 188 16.41 22.44 35.24
CA LEU A 188 16.69 22.10 33.84
C LEU A 188 17.83 22.94 33.24
N GLN A 189 17.94 24.22 33.60
CA GLN A 189 19.08 25.07 33.23
C GLN A 189 20.41 24.55 33.80
N LYS A 190 20.42 24.14 35.07
CA LYS A 190 21.61 23.54 35.71
C LYS A 190 21.92 22.15 35.16
N LEU A 191 20.90 21.34 34.88
CA LEU A 191 21.03 20.03 34.28
C LEU A 191 21.61 20.13 32.86
N ARG A 192 21.10 21.05 32.02
CA ARG A 192 21.65 21.37 30.70
C ARG A 192 23.09 21.89 30.75
N SER A 193 23.46 22.60 31.82
CA SER A 193 24.86 23.03 32.04
C SER A 193 25.79 21.84 32.37
N ASN A 194 25.27 20.81 33.06
CA ASN A 194 26.00 19.59 33.38
C ASN A 194 25.95 18.53 32.25
N LEU A 195 24.92 18.59 31.39
CA LEU A 195 24.64 17.74 30.23
C LEU A 195 24.44 18.63 28.96
N PRO A 196 25.52 19.26 28.46
CA PRO A 196 25.48 19.98 27.20
C PRO A 196 25.21 19.02 26.03
N LYS A 197 24.78 19.55 24.88
CA LYS A 197 24.61 18.71 23.66
C LYS A 197 25.95 18.00 23.34
N PRO A 198 25.93 16.70 22.95
CA PRO A 198 24.79 15.97 22.37
C PRO A 198 23.81 15.32 23.35
N PHE A 199 24.00 15.41 24.68
CA PHE A 199 23.08 14.78 25.64
C PHE A 199 21.64 15.27 25.46
N VAL A 200 20.69 14.33 25.43
CA VAL A 200 19.25 14.61 25.31
C VAL A 200 18.66 14.94 26.69
N ILE A 201 17.85 16.00 26.76
CA ILE A 201 16.96 16.24 27.90
C ILE A 201 15.52 16.31 27.39
N SER A 202 14.72 15.33 27.77
CA SER A 202 13.29 15.30 27.53
C SER A 202 12.49 15.41 28.82
N LEU A 203 11.22 15.79 28.72
CA LEU A 203 10.26 15.70 29.82
C LEU A 203 9.14 14.71 29.48
N ALA A 204 8.46 14.18 30.49
CA ALA A 204 7.05 13.83 30.39
C ALA A 204 6.21 14.98 30.98
N ALA A 205 5.05 15.26 30.39
CA ALA A 205 4.13 16.29 30.88
C ALA A 205 2.69 16.02 30.44
N GLY A 206 1.72 16.44 31.24
CA GLY A 206 0.29 16.28 30.91
C GLY A 206 -0.21 17.25 29.83
N ILE A 207 -1.49 17.13 29.49
CA ILE A 207 -2.13 17.90 28.41
C ILE A 207 -2.09 19.43 28.56
N ALA A 208 -1.83 19.96 29.77
CA ALA A 208 -1.72 21.40 30.03
C ALA A 208 -0.29 21.82 30.42
N PRO A 209 0.18 23.02 30.01
CA PRO A 209 1.41 23.63 30.49
C PRO A 209 1.51 23.66 32.03
N PHE A 210 2.74 23.59 32.56
CA PHE A 210 2.99 23.57 34.00
C PHE A 210 2.29 24.71 34.75
N LYS A 211 1.88 24.45 35.99
CA LYS A 211 1.11 25.39 36.82
C LYS A 211 1.98 26.53 37.35
N ASP A 212 1.47 27.76 37.29
CA ASP A 212 2.03 28.91 37.96
C ASP A 212 1.80 28.86 39.49
N ALA A 213 2.24 29.90 40.21
CA ALA A 213 2.07 29.99 41.66
C ALA A 213 0.60 30.09 42.13
N ASN A 214 -0.34 30.36 41.23
CA ASN A 214 -1.78 30.42 41.47
C ASN A 214 -2.49 29.12 41.03
N GLY A 215 -1.75 28.12 40.54
CA GLY A 215 -2.31 26.87 40.01
C GLY A 215 -2.81 26.94 38.56
N SER A 216 -2.62 28.06 37.87
CA SER A 216 -3.06 28.28 36.48
C SER A 216 -1.97 27.86 35.47
N PRO A 217 -2.29 27.29 34.29
CA PRO A 217 -1.27 26.94 33.30
C PRO A 217 -0.40 28.13 32.86
N LEU A 218 0.91 27.92 32.77
CA LEU A 218 1.86 28.93 32.31
C LEU A 218 1.56 29.35 30.85
N LYS A 219 1.50 30.67 30.63
CA LYS A 219 1.28 31.29 29.30
C LYS A 219 2.56 31.48 28.49
N ASP A 220 3.71 31.14 29.05
CA ASP A 220 5.01 31.20 28.38
C ASP A 220 5.95 30.14 28.98
N VAL A 221 6.34 29.17 28.17
CA VAL A 221 7.33 28.13 28.48
C VAL A 221 8.55 28.19 27.54
N SER A 222 8.76 29.31 26.83
CA SER A 222 9.90 29.48 25.91
C SER A 222 11.27 29.31 26.59
N ALA A 223 11.36 29.64 27.88
CA ALA A 223 12.56 29.40 28.69
C ALA A 223 12.84 27.90 28.95
N PHE A 224 11.80 27.04 28.95
CA PHE A 224 11.95 25.58 28.99
C PHE A 224 12.37 25.05 27.62
N ALA A 225 11.72 25.52 26.54
CA ALA A 225 12.07 25.17 25.16
C ALA A 225 13.55 25.41 24.82
N ALA A 226 14.15 26.45 25.41
CA ALA A 226 15.57 26.79 25.27
C ALA A 226 16.56 25.81 25.95
N VAL A 227 16.11 24.94 26.85
CA VAL A 227 16.97 23.97 27.57
C VAL A 227 16.61 22.50 27.30
N LEU A 228 15.44 22.23 26.72
CA LEU A 228 14.97 20.90 26.36
C LEU A 228 15.30 20.55 24.90
N ASP A 229 15.31 19.25 24.59
CA ASP A 229 15.29 18.76 23.21
C ASP A 229 13.87 18.36 22.78
N MET A 230 13.06 17.83 23.70
CA MET A 230 11.66 17.43 23.45
C MET A 230 10.81 17.41 24.74
N VAL A 231 9.49 17.44 24.60
CA VAL A 231 8.48 17.27 25.66
C VAL A 231 7.50 16.21 25.21
N ASN A 232 7.42 15.10 25.93
CA ASN A 232 6.47 14.01 25.66
C ASN A 232 5.15 14.36 26.35
N ILE A 233 4.10 14.61 25.55
CA ILE A 233 2.78 15.02 26.01
C ILE A 233 1.93 13.77 26.27
N MET A 234 1.69 13.46 27.54
CA MET A 234 0.85 12.36 27.97
C MET A 234 -0.62 12.70 27.67
N ALA A 235 -1.05 12.33 26.46
CA ALA A 235 -2.40 12.51 25.95
C ALA A 235 -3.24 11.23 26.16
N TYR A 236 -3.06 10.62 27.32
CA TYR A 236 -3.68 9.39 27.83
C TYR A 236 -3.98 9.58 29.32
N ASP A 237 -4.66 8.62 29.95
CA ASP A 237 -5.25 8.73 31.28
C ASP A 237 -6.22 9.93 31.40
N ILE A 238 -6.89 10.28 30.28
CA ILE A 238 -7.91 11.33 30.24
C ILE A 238 -9.25 10.79 30.81
N TRP A 239 -9.49 9.49 30.64
CA TRP A 239 -10.64 8.77 31.19
C TRP A 239 -10.20 7.42 31.79
N GLY A 240 -10.82 7.08 32.92
CA GLY A 240 -10.61 5.86 33.71
C GLY A 240 -11.60 5.82 34.86
N MET A 241 -11.44 4.92 35.83
CA MET A 241 -12.40 4.71 36.93
C MET A 241 -12.69 5.94 37.83
N TRP A 242 -11.90 7.03 37.73
CA TRP A 242 -12.17 8.34 38.37
C TRP A 242 -13.24 9.19 37.65
N SER A 243 -13.64 8.83 36.43
CA SER A 243 -14.60 9.58 35.62
C SER A 243 -16.05 9.24 35.96
N SER A 244 -17.00 10.12 35.64
CA SER A 244 -18.44 9.89 35.89
C SER A 244 -19.12 8.92 34.91
N SER A 245 -18.42 8.51 33.85
CA SER A 245 -18.90 7.60 32.81
C SER A 245 -17.73 6.97 32.04
N VAL A 246 -18.02 5.99 31.19
CA VAL A 246 -17.03 5.31 30.33
C VAL A 246 -16.71 6.17 29.11
N GLY A 247 -15.49 6.70 29.03
CA GLY A 247 -15.03 7.51 27.89
C GLY A 247 -13.64 7.11 27.41
N PRO A 248 -13.07 7.81 26.43
CA PRO A 248 -11.85 7.40 25.73
C PRO A 248 -10.60 7.60 26.59
N ASN A 249 -9.75 6.58 26.77
CA ASN A 249 -8.47 6.72 27.49
C ASN A 249 -7.62 7.89 26.93
N ALA A 250 -7.43 7.89 25.61
CA ALA A 250 -6.53 8.80 24.91
C ALA A 250 -7.18 9.42 23.66
N PRO A 251 -8.15 10.34 23.82
CA PRO A 251 -8.83 10.98 22.70
C PRO A 251 -7.86 11.79 21.83
N LEU A 252 -7.87 11.54 20.52
CA LEU A 252 -7.20 12.40 19.55
C LEU A 252 -7.83 13.81 19.56
N ASN A 253 -9.17 13.86 19.55
CA ASN A 253 -9.96 15.08 19.66
C ASN A 253 -11.16 14.86 20.61
N ASP A 254 -11.72 15.95 21.13
CA ASP A 254 -12.92 15.93 21.97
C ASP A 254 -13.92 17.05 21.63
N THR A 255 -13.59 17.98 20.72
CA THR A 255 -14.42 19.17 20.40
C THR A 255 -15.82 18.85 19.85
N CYS A 256 -16.03 17.63 19.37
CA CYS A 256 -17.29 17.11 18.82
C CYS A 256 -18.13 16.35 19.87
N ALA A 257 -17.59 16.04 21.05
CA ALA A 257 -18.35 15.51 22.17
C ALA A 257 -19.18 16.62 22.83
N ALA A 258 -20.25 16.24 23.54
CA ALA A 258 -21.01 17.19 24.35
C ALA A 258 -20.11 17.84 25.42
N SER A 259 -20.34 19.11 25.77
CA SER A 259 -19.41 19.92 26.58
C SER A 259 -19.02 19.33 27.93
N GLN A 260 -19.90 18.53 28.56
CA GLN A 260 -19.62 17.83 29.82
C GLN A 260 -18.67 16.62 29.68
N ASN A 261 -18.37 16.20 28.45
CA ASN A 261 -17.46 15.09 28.13
C ASN A 261 -16.12 15.58 27.54
N GLN A 262 -15.94 16.90 27.37
CA GLN A 262 -14.72 17.52 26.86
C GLN A 262 -13.67 17.64 27.97
N GLN A 263 -13.06 16.50 28.32
CA GLN A 263 -12.04 16.41 29.39
C GLN A 263 -10.61 16.75 28.91
N GLY A 264 -10.41 16.99 27.60
CA GLY A 264 -9.11 17.18 26.98
C GLY A 264 -8.80 16.12 25.91
N SER A 265 -7.78 16.39 25.11
CA SER A 265 -7.41 15.58 23.94
C SER A 265 -6.02 15.94 23.42
N ALA A 266 -5.45 15.11 22.53
CA ALA A 266 -4.17 15.42 21.88
C ALA A 266 -4.22 16.74 21.07
N VAL A 267 -5.36 17.02 20.41
CA VAL A 267 -5.64 18.31 19.73
C VAL A 267 -5.56 19.48 20.70
N SER A 268 -6.31 19.44 21.82
CA SER A 268 -6.32 20.54 22.79
C SER A 268 -5.00 20.68 23.54
N ALA A 269 -4.28 19.58 23.78
CA ALA A 269 -2.96 19.58 24.40
C ALA A 269 -1.89 20.27 23.53
N VAL A 270 -1.77 19.86 22.25
CA VAL A 270 -0.84 20.49 21.30
C VAL A 270 -1.15 21.98 21.14
N ALA A 271 -2.43 22.35 21.12
CA ALA A 271 -2.84 23.76 21.11
C ALA A 271 -2.40 24.50 22.38
N ALA A 272 -2.64 23.95 23.57
CA ALA A 272 -2.29 24.57 24.85
C ALA A 272 -0.77 24.81 24.98
N TRP A 273 0.05 23.80 24.65
CA TRP A 273 1.51 23.91 24.71
C TRP A 273 2.09 24.80 23.59
N SER A 274 1.53 24.77 22.38
CA SER A 274 1.92 25.70 21.30
C SER A 274 1.61 27.16 21.67
N ASN A 275 0.43 27.41 22.27
CA ASN A 275 0.01 28.74 22.70
C ASN A 275 0.86 29.26 23.87
N ALA A 276 1.41 28.37 24.71
CA ALA A 276 2.42 28.68 25.69
C ALA A 276 3.85 28.83 25.10
N LYS A 277 4.00 28.86 23.77
CA LYS A 277 5.26 29.03 23.04
C LYS A 277 6.26 27.87 23.13
N MET A 278 5.80 26.64 23.36
CA MET A 278 6.61 25.45 23.09
C MET A 278 6.64 25.21 21.56
N PRO A 279 7.81 25.09 20.92
CA PRO A 279 7.91 24.74 19.49
C PRO A 279 7.26 23.38 19.20
N ARG A 280 6.45 23.30 18.13
CA ARG A 280 5.75 22.06 17.78
C ARG A 280 6.69 20.89 17.50
N ASN A 281 7.82 21.15 16.85
CA ASN A 281 8.86 20.15 16.61
C ASN A 281 9.62 19.69 17.88
N GLN A 282 9.37 20.30 19.04
CA GLN A 282 9.78 19.77 20.35
C GLN A 282 8.66 18.99 21.06
N LEU A 283 7.39 19.08 20.62
CA LEU A 283 6.29 18.31 21.19
C LEU A 283 6.27 16.89 20.60
N VAL A 284 6.39 15.87 21.45
CA VAL A 284 6.29 14.45 21.09
C VAL A 284 4.99 13.93 21.67
N LEU A 285 4.16 13.26 20.86
CA LEU A 285 2.85 12.79 21.31
C LEU A 285 2.96 11.47 22.09
N GLY A 286 2.55 11.48 23.35
CA GLY A 286 2.41 10.29 24.17
C GLY A 286 1.23 9.45 23.71
N VAL A 287 1.44 8.15 23.51
CA VAL A 287 0.40 7.19 23.07
C VAL A 287 0.38 5.94 23.97
N PRO A 288 -0.80 5.47 24.43
CA PRO A 288 -0.87 4.32 25.33
C PRO A 288 -1.00 3.02 24.56
N ALA A 289 -0.25 1.99 24.95
CA ALA A 289 -0.47 0.61 24.49
C ALA A 289 -1.51 -0.14 25.36
N TYR A 290 -2.49 0.59 25.94
CA TYR A 290 -3.47 0.08 26.91
C TYR A 290 -4.78 0.90 26.94
N GLY A 291 -5.77 0.37 27.64
CA GLY A 291 -7.06 0.99 27.91
C GLY A 291 -7.60 0.69 29.32
N HIS A 292 -8.62 1.43 29.76
CA HIS A 292 -9.25 1.27 31.07
C HIS A 292 -10.53 0.45 30.99
N SER A 293 -10.77 -0.41 32.00
CA SER A 293 -11.93 -1.29 32.07
C SER A 293 -12.95 -0.88 33.12
N PHE A 294 -14.22 -1.09 32.79
CA PHE A 294 -15.37 -0.60 33.53
C PHE A 294 -16.45 -1.68 33.60
N LEU A 295 -17.08 -1.87 34.76
CA LEU A 295 -18.25 -2.75 34.87
C LEU A 295 -19.52 -2.01 34.39
N VAL A 296 -19.98 -2.35 33.19
CA VAL A 296 -21.15 -1.73 32.56
C VAL A 296 -22.27 -2.77 32.43
N THR A 297 -23.34 -2.60 33.20
CA THR A 297 -24.44 -3.58 33.18
C THR A 297 -25.11 -3.63 31.81
N ARG A 298 -25.62 -4.80 31.42
CA ARG A 298 -26.07 -5.07 30.03
C ARG A 298 -27.21 -4.16 29.54
N ASP A 299 -27.99 -3.58 30.46
CA ASP A 299 -29.01 -2.56 30.21
C ASP A 299 -28.46 -1.17 29.86
N ARG A 300 -27.17 -0.91 30.15
CA ARG A 300 -26.48 0.38 29.96
C ARG A 300 -25.40 0.36 28.88
N ALA A 301 -24.95 -0.82 28.47
CA ALA A 301 -23.87 -0.97 27.49
C ALA A 301 -24.26 -0.51 26.07
N TYR A 302 -25.54 -0.60 25.73
CA TYR A 302 -26.08 -0.35 24.39
C TYR A 302 -26.91 0.94 24.33
N VAL A 303 -27.02 1.51 23.13
CA VAL A 303 -27.94 2.63 22.85
C VAL A 303 -29.38 2.19 23.17
N ALA A 304 -30.17 3.06 23.81
CA ALA A 304 -31.53 2.74 24.22
C ALA A 304 -32.38 2.24 23.02
N GLY A 305 -32.92 1.02 23.15
CA GLY A 305 -33.66 0.33 22.08
C GLY A 305 -32.83 -0.60 21.19
N SER A 306 -31.50 -0.53 21.25
CA SER A 306 -30.57 -1.41 20.54
C SER A 306 -30.01 -2.52 21.44
N SER A 307 -29.72 -3.67 20.85
CA SER A 307 -29.06 -4.83 21.49
C SER A 307 -27.65 -5.09 20.97
N ILE A 308 -27.17 -4.29 20.01
CA ILE A 308 -25.91 -4.51 19.26
C ILE A 308 -24.99 -3.28 19.28
N LYS A 309 -25.52 -2.07 19.09
CA LYS A 309 -24.75 -0.83 19.02
C LYS A 309 -24.42 -0.30 20.41
N LEU A 310 -23.13 -0.26 20.76
CA LEU A 310 -22.67 0.27 22.04
C LEU A 310 -22.94 1.78 22.14
N ALA A 311 -23.44 2.20 23.30
CA ALA A 311 -23.56 3.62 23.63
C ALA A 311 -22.18 4.18 24.08
N PRO A 312 -21.88 5.46 23.82
CA PRO A 312 -20.72 6.16 24.36
C PRO A 312 -21.06 6.87 25.68
N TYR A 313 -20.06 7.10 26.54
CA TYR A 313 -20.23 7.86 27.79
C TYR A 313 -21.25 7.23 28.75
N ASN A 314 -21.24 5.89 28.82
CA ASN A 314 -22.16 5.08 29.64
C ASN A 314 -21.89 5.20 31.14
N THR A 315 -22.91 5.08 31.97
CA THR A 315 -22.74 4.96 33.43
C THR A 315 -22.34 3.54 33.81
N PHE A 316 -21.14 3.39 34.39
CA PHE A 316 -20.64 2.14 34.95
C PHE A 316 -20.96 2.03 36.46
N ASP A 317 -20.69 0.88 37.06
CA ASP A 317 -20.69 0.73 38.52
C ASP A 317 -19.35 1.19 39.10
N ALA A 318 -19.28 2.45 39.54
CA ALA A 318 -18.08 3.03 40.14
C ALA A 318 -17.71 2.47 41.53
N SER A 319 -18.48 1.51 42.07
CA SER A 319 -18.09 0.74 43.26
C SER A 319 -17.43 -0.61 42.90
N ALA A 320 -17.53 -1.04 41.64
CA ALA A 320 -16.94 -2.27 41.14
C ALA A 320 -15.69 -1.96 40.32
N HIS A 321 -14.53 -2.33 40.84
CA HIS A 321 -13.24 -2.22 40.16
C HIS A 321 -12.87 -3.57 39.51
N PRO A 322 -13.25 -3.82 38.24
CA PRO A 322 -12.77 -5.01 37.53
C PRO A 322 -11.25 -4.95 37.45
N LYS A 323 -10.57 -6.06 37.77
CA LYS A 323 -9.14 -6.13 37.52
C LYS A 323 -8.91 -6.21 36.00
N GLY A 324 -7.90 -5.48 35.53
CA GLY A 324 -7.39 -5.54 34.17
C GLY A 324 -6.68 -6.85 33.82
N ASP A 325 -5.65 -6.80 32.99
CA ASP A 325 -4.88 -7.99 32.63
C ASP A 325 -3.86 -8.43 33.71
N ALA A 326 -2.96 -9.36 33.37
CA ALA A 326 -1.98 -9.95 34.28
C ALA A 326 -0.87 -8.98 34.74
N TRP A 327 -0.74 -7.79 34.13
CA TRP A 327 0.15 -6.71 34.57
C TRP A 327 -0.58 -5.65 35.41
N ALA A 328 -1.91 -5.64 35.43
CA ALA A 328 -2.67 -4.73 36.27
C ALA A 328 -2.36 -4.97 37.77
N GLY A 329 -2.27 -3.89 38.54
CA GLY A 329 -1.97 -3.95 39.97
C GLY A 329 -3.04 -4.71 40.78
N ASP A 330 -2.61 -5.36 41.87
CA ASP A 330 -3.53 -5.90 42.88
C ASP A 330 -3.94 -4.80 43.87
N ALA A 331 -5.18 -4.86 44.36
CA ALA A 331 -5.67 -3.96 45.41
C ALA A 331 -4.77 -4.01 46.66
N GLY A 332 -4.47 -2.86 47.23
CA GLY A 332 -3.46 -2.75 48.29
C GLY A 332 -3.37 -1.37 48.92
N VAL A 333 -2.19 -1.05 49.47
CA VAL A 333 -1.87 0.27 50.02
C VAL A 333 -0.75 0.88 49.20
N ASP A 334 -0.91 2.12 48.75
CA ASP A 334 0.07 2.82 47.93
C ASP A 334 1.29 3.32 48.73
N VAL A 335 2.21 4.00 48.04
CA VAL A 335 3.41 4.60 48.64
C VAL A 335 3.14 5.86 49.48
N CYS A 336 1.87 6.26 49.63
CA CYS A 336 1.38 7.39 50.41
C CYS A 336 0.55 6.99 51.64
N GLY A 337 0.07 5.74 51.70
CA GLY A 337 -0.81 5.22 52.75
C GLY A 337 -2.30 5.18 52.38
N ASN A 338 -2.65 5.43 51.11
CA ASN A 338 -4.01 5.32 50.58
C ASN A 338 -4.33 3.86 50.25
N ASN A 339 -5.60 3.45 50.38
CA ASN A 339 -6.05 2.16 49.88
C ASN A 339 -6.41 2.28 48.39
N GLU A 340 -5.71 1.54 47.54
CA GLU A 340 -5.98 1.50 46.10
C GLU A 340 -6.76 0.23 45.73
N PRO A 341 -7.70 0.31 44.75
CA PRO A 341 -8.40 -0.84 44.20
C PRO A 341 -7.46 -1.68 43.31
N ASN A 342 -8.00 -2.73 42.68
CA ASN A 342 -7.28 -3.39 41.59
C ASN A 342 -7.05 -2.39 40.44
N GLY A 343 -5.91 -2.49 39.76
CA GLY A 343 -5.71 -1.80 38.50
C GLY A 343 -6.71 -2.29 37.45
N ASP A 344 -7.27 -1.36 36.69
CA ASP A 344 -8.33 -1.55 35.70
C ASP A 344 -7.78 -1.65 34.26
N THR A 345 -6.46 -1.57 34.08
CA THR A 345 -5.80 -1.45 32.78
C THR A 345 -5.70 -2.78 32.01
N TYR A 346 -6.14 -2.79 30.76
CA TYR A 346 -5.79 -3.82 29.78
C TYR A 346 -4.84 -3.25 28.73
N THR A 347 -3.64 -3.82 28.66
CA THR A 347 -2.72 -3.68 27.52
C THR A 347 -3.35 -4.20 26.22
N PHE A 348 -2.81 -3.81 25.07
CA PHE A 348 -3.29 -4.29 23.77
C PHE A 348 -3.09 -5.80 23.61
N TRP A 349 -1.95 -6.37 24.03
CA TRP A 349 -1.80 -7.83 24.13
C TRP A 349 -2.76 -8.43 25.16
N GLY A 350 -3.04 -7.72 26.25
CA GLY A 350 -3.97 -8.12 27.31
C GLY A 350 -5.39 -8.32 26.78
N LEU A 351 -5.86 -7.42 25.92
CA LEU A 351 -7.15 -7.53 25.24
C LEU A 351 -7.21 -8.76 24.30
N VAL A 352 -6.13 -9.04 23.57
CA VAL A 352 -6.02 -10.26 22.74
C VAL A 352 -6.03 -11.52 23.61
N LYS A 353 -5.24 -11.56 24.70
CA LYS A 353 -5.12 -12.73 25.58
C LYS A 353 -6.37 -13.01 26.43
N ASN A 354 -7.16 -11.98 26.75
CA ASN A 354 -8.43 -12.13 27.46
C ASN A 354 -9.65 -12.27 26.50
N GLY A 355 -9.41 -12.39 25.19
CA GLY A 355 -10.48 -12.66 24.21
C GLY A 355 -11.44 -11.49 23.98
N PHE A 356 -11.01 -10.26 24.24
CA PHE A 356 -11.70 -9.06 23.73
C PHE A 356 -11.35 -8.80 22.26
N LEU A 357 -10.10 -9.12 21.87
CA LEU A 357 -9.59 -9.00 20.51
C LEU A 357 -9.10 -10.35 19.97
N ASP A 358 -9.07 -10.48 18.65
CA ASP A 358 -8.38 -11.56 17.94
C ASP A 358 -6.88 -11.25 17.72
N SER A 359 -6.13 -12.18 17.14
CA SER A 359 -4.69 -12.01 16.88
C SER A 359 -4.35 -10.97 15.80
N SER A 360 -5.34 -10.37 15.14
CA SER A 360 -5.16 -9.21 14.24
C SER A 360 -5.46 -7.87 14.92
N GLY A 361 -5.90 -7.88 16.18
CA GLY A 361 -6.30 -6.70 16.93
C GLY A 361 -7.73 -6.21 16.62
N LYS A 362 -8.56 -7.04 15.98
CA LYS A 362 -10.00 -6.77 15.75
C LYS A 362 -10.84 -7.37 16.86
N SER A 363 -12.08 -6.91 17.02
CA SER A 363 -13.00 -7.43 18.05
C SER A 363 -13.24 -8.94 17.89
N ALA A 364 -13.06 -9.71 18.95
CA ALA A 364 -13.26 -11.16 18.92
C ALA A 364 -14.75 -11.54 18.78
N ASN A 365 -15.03 -12.75 18.30
CA ASN A 365 -16.40 -13.23 18.11
C ASN A 365 -17.18 -13.25 19.44
N GLY A 366 -18.39 -12.67 19.45
CA GLY A 366 -19.23 -12.51 20.64
C GLY A 366 -18.92 -11.29 21.51
N ILE A 367 -17.88 -10.52 21.17
CA ILE A 367 -17.56 -9.21 21.79
C ILE A 367 -18.24 -8.11 20.98
N SER A 368 -18.94 -7.22 21.67
CA SER A 368 -19.57 -6.04 21.05
C SER A 368 -18.52 -4.93 20.87
N TYR A 369 -18.57 -4.24 19.73
CA TYR A 369 -17.58 -3.23 19.34
C TYR A 369 -18.23 -1.88 19.02
N ARG A 370 -17.44 -0.81 19.19
CA ARG A 370 -17.70 0.53 18.66
C ARG A 370 -16.35 1.19 18.37
N PHE A 371 -16.24 1.93 17.28
CA PHE A 371 -15.25 2.99 17.16
C PHE A 371 -15.97 4.34 17.37
N ASP A 372 -15.36 5.25 18.13
CA ASP A 372 -15.91 6.59 18.32
C ASP A 372 -15.14 7.61 17.46
N GLU A 373 -15.76 8.04 16.37
CA GLU A 373 -15.11 8.90 15.36
C GLU A 373 -14.67 10.27 15.89
N CYS A 374 -15.27 10.76 16.98
CA CYS A 374 -14.86 12.04 17.57
C CYS A 374 -13.51 11.90 18.30
N SER A 375 -13.41 10.89 19.17
CA SER A 375 -12.19 10.60 19.94
C SER A 375 -11.13 9.82 19.16
N GLN A 376 -11.52 9.18 18.05
CA GLN A 376 -10.73 8.18 17.32
C GLN A 376 -10.32 7.02 18.23
N THR A 377 -11.24 6.57 19.09
CA THR A 377 -10.98 5.58 20.16
C THR A 377 -12.00 4.43 20.09
N PRO A 378 -11.57 3.16 20.01
CA PRO A 378 -12.45 2.00 20.12
C PRO A 378 -12.92 1.69 21.54
N TYR A 379 -14.04 0.98 21.59
CA TYR A 379 -14.64 0.39 22.78
C TYR A 379 -14.97 -1.07 22.47
N VAL A 380 -14.58 -1.98 23.36
CA VAL A 380 -14.98 -3.39 23.34
C VAL A 380 -15.78 -3.72 24.59
N TYR A 381 -16.80 -4.57 24.47
CA TYR A 381 -17.64 -4.99 25.58
C TYR A 381 -17.94 -6.48 25.51
N ASN A 382 -17.64 -7.19 26.59
CA ASN A 382 -17.91 -8.62 26.73
C ASN A 382 -19.29 -8.82 27.39
N PRO A 383 -20.33 -9.31 26.68
CA PRO A 383 -21.68 -9.41 27.23
C PRO A 383 -21.87 -10.50 28.29
N GLY A 384 -20.85 -11.35 28.52
CA GLY A 384 -20.82 -12.39 29.54
C GLY A 384 -20.18 -11.93 30.86
N THR A 385 -19.09 -11.15 30.80
CA THR A 385 -18.45 -10.58 32.00
C THR A 385 -18.99 -9.19 32.39
N GLN A 386 -19.72 -8.53 31.48
CA GLN A 386 -20.19 -7.14 31.61
C GLN A 386 -19.06 -6.10 31.73
N ILE A 387 -17.84 -6.46 31.32
CA ILE A 387 -16.70 -5.55 31.25
C ILE A 387 -16.71 -4.83 29.90
N MET A 388 -16.65 -3.50 29.94
CA MET A 388 -16.35 -2.62 28.81
C MET A 388 -14.93 -2.09 28.95
N VAL A 389 -14.18 -1.99 27.86
CA VAL A 389 -12.83 -1.36 27.83
C VAL A 389 -12.81 -0.29 26.74
N SER A 390 -12.33 0.92 27.06
CA SER A 390 -11.93 1.90 26.04
C SER A 390 -10.41 1.90 25.94
N PHE A 391 -9.88 1.86 24.72
CA PHE A 391 -8.47 1.58 24.44
C PHE A 391 -8.08 2.19 23.09
N ASP A 392 -6.80 2.17 22.74
CA ASP A 392 -6.33 2.52 21.40
C ASP A 392 -6.12 1.26 20.55
N ASN A 393 -6.54 1.27 19.29
CA ASN A 393 -6.17 0.23 18.30
C ASN A 393 -5.27 0.82 17.19
N SER A 394 -4.97 0.01 16.17
CA SER A 394 -4.23 0.45 14.99
C SER A 394 -4.88 1.67 14.29
N GLN A 395 -6.21 1.72 14.17
CA GLN A 395 -6.91 2.91 13.62
C GLN A 395 -6.64 4.16 14.46
N SER A 396 -6.70 4.08 15.80
CA SER A 396 -6.33 5.17 16.72
C SER A 396 -4.87 5.61 16.55
N PHE A 397 -3.95 4.65 16.53
CA PHE A 397 -2.50 4.91 16.37
C PHE A 397 -2.19 5.52 14.99
N CYS A 398 -2.86 5.07 13.92
CA CYS A 398 -2.73 5.65 12.59
C CYS A 398 -3.25 7.11 12.54
N SER A 399 -4.44 7.38 13.08
CA SER A 399 -5.00 8.73 13.15
C SER A 399 -4.11 9.68 13.98
N LYS A 400 -3.47 9.18 15.04
CA LYS A 400 -2.45 9.91 15.82
C LYS A 400 -1.16 10.15 15.01
N GLY A 401 -0.70 9.17 14.22
CA GLY A 401 0.41 9.32 13.27
C GLY A 401 0.16 10.44 12.24
N LYS A 402 -1.03 10.44 11.62
CA LYS A 402 -1.45 11.49 10.68
C LYS A 402 -1.50 12.87 11.35
N PHE A 403 -1.97 12.95 12.60
CA PHE A 403 -2.01 14.19 13.38
C PHE A 403 -0.61 14.72 13.73
N ILE A 404 0.33 13.84 14.12
CA ILE A 404 1.75 14.17 14.37
C ILE A 404 2.36 14.81 13.13
N LYS A 405 2.24 14.15 11.97
CA LYS A 405 2.74 14.67 10.68
C LYS A 405 2.11 16.00 10.32
N SER A 406 0.78 16.07 10.35
CA SER A 406 0.01 17.26 9.93
C SER A 406 0.26 18.49 10.80
N ASN A 407 0.63 18.30 12.07
CA ASN A 407 0.94 19.41 12.98
C ASN A 407 2.43 19.73 13.10
N GLN A 408 3.30 19.00 12.38
CA GLN A 408 4.77 19.14 12.45
C GLN A 408 5.28 18.93 13.89
N LEU A 409 4.76 17.89 14.55
CA LEU A 409 5.20 17.48 15.88
C LEU A 409 6.55 16.77 15.81
N GLY A 410 7.29 16.74 16.92
CA GLY A 410 8.58 16.08 17.02
C GLY A 410 8.55 14.56 16.86
N GLY A 411 7.39 13.90 17.05
CA GLY A 411 7.21 12.45 16.89
C GLY A 411 6.19 11.86 17.87
N PHE A 412 6.37 10.59 18.26
CA PHE A 412 5.59 9.91 19.31
C PHE A 412 6.46 9.24 20.39
N ALA A 413 5.87 9.01 21.56
CA ALA A 413 6.44 8.22 22.65
C ALA A 413 5.39 7.24 23.21
N MET A 414 5.67 5.94 23.17
CA MET A 414 4.70 4.90 23.56
C MET A 414 4.86 4.46 25.02
N TRP A 415 3.79 4.55 25.82
CA TRP A 415 3.70 3.98 27.17
C TRP A 415 2.85 2.68 27.16
N GLU A 416 3.43 1.49 27.30
CA GLU A 416 4.86 1.16 27.26
C GLU A 416 5.08 0.00 26.27
N ALA A 417 6.33 -0.20 25.82
CA ALA A 417 6.57 -1.03 24.62
C ALA A 417 6.11 -2.49 24.74
N GLY A 418 6.08 -3.05 25.96
CA GLY A 418 5.59 -4.40 26.20
C GLY A 418 4.08 -4.54 26.14
N GLY A 419 3.31 -3.45 26.08
CA GLY A 419 1.85 -3.47 25.99
C GLY A 419 1.30 -3.78 24.58
N ASP A 420 2.09 -3.56 23.52
CA ASP A 420 1.70 -3.84 22.14
C ASP A 420 1.68 -5.36 21.86
N TYR A 421 0.93 -5.78 20.83
CA TYR A 421 0.87 -7.17 20.37
C TYR A 421 1.54 -7.27 19.00
N ASN A 422 2.72 -7.88 18.95
CA ASN A 422 3.50 -8.11 17.71
C ASN A 422 3.75 -6.84 16.87
N ASP A 423 4.07 -5.72 17.53
CA ASP A 423 4.26 -4.39 16.93
C ASP A 423 3.02 -3.83 16.17
N ILE A 424 1.79 -4.33 16.37
CA ILE A 424 0.61 -3.87 15.60
C ILE A 424 0.36 -2.37 15.75
N LEU A 425 0.40 -1.84 16.97
CA LEU A 425 0.20 -0.42 17.22
C LEU A 425 1.40 0.39 16.70
N LEU A 426 2.62 -0.07 17.00
CA LEU A 426 3.88 0.54 16.60
C LEU A 426 4.02 0.67 15.06
N ASN A 427 3.66 -0.38 14.31
CA ASN A 427 3.62 -0.37 12.84
C ASN A 427 2.62 0.68 12.32
N SER A 428 1.46 0.80 12.97
CA SER A 428 0.38 1.65 12.48
C SER A 428 0.67 3.15 12.67
N ILE A 429 1.20 3.55 13.84
CA ILE A 429 1.61 4.94 14.07
C ILE A 429 2.83 5.33 13.24
N THR A 430 3.81 4.44 13.07
CA THR A 430 5.00 4.73 12.24
C THR A 430 4.61 4.86 10.77
N GLY A 431 3.85 3.91 10.22
CA GLY A 431 3.34 3.96 8.85
C GLY A 431 2.59 5.27 8.57
N CYS A 432 1.57 5.59 9.36
CA CYS A 432 0.73 6.77 9.15
C CYS A 432 1.38 8.11 9.57
N MET A 433 2.55 8.10 10.23
CA MET A 433 3.38 9.29 10.48
C MET A 433 4.35 9.56 9.31
N TYR A 434 4.71 8.54 8.55
CA TYR A 434 5.60 8.69 7.38
C TYR A 434 4.85 8.75 6.04
N SER A 435 3.67 8.12 5.90
CA SER A 435 2.83 8.21 4.69
C SER A 435 2.43 9.65 4.36
N ASN A 436 2.39 9.99 3.07
CA ASN A 436 2.11 11.36 2.61
C ASN A 436 0.60 11.66 2.59
N LEU A 437 0.24 12.94 2.50
CA LEU A 437 -1.13 13.45 2.74
C LEU A 437 -2.24 12.91 1.81
N VAL A 438 -1.90 12.06 0.84
CA VAL A 438 -2.83 11.35 -0.04
C VAL A 438 -3.65 10.28 0.71
N ASP A 439 -3.18 9.87 1.90
CA ASP A 439 -3.80 8.93 2.85
C ASP A 439 -5.16 9.37 3.45
N TYR A 440 -5.74 10.49 3.01
CA TYR A 440 -6.89 11.11 3.68
C TYR A 440 -8.23 10.37 3.47
N PHE A 441 -8.33 9.51 2.46
CA PHE A 441 -9.62 8.90 2.06
C PHE A 441 -9.84 7.44 2.45
N SER A 442 -8.78 6.69 2.74
CA SER A 442 -8.87 5.27 3.16
C SER A 442 -9.64 5.06 4.48
N GLY A 443 -9.92 6.13 5.24
CA GLY A 443 -10.75 6.10 6.45
C GLY A 443 -12.26 6.14 6.20
N ILE A 444 -12.74 6.56 5.01
CA ILE A 444 -14.18 6.71 4.74
C ILE A 444 -14.83 5.38 4.31
N VAL A 445 -14.06 4.46 3.73
CA VAL A 445 -14.55 3.18 3.16
C VAL A 445 -15.26 2.30 4.19
N TYR A 446 -14.83 2.33 5.45
CA TYR A 446 -15.41 1.53 6.53
C TYR A 446 -16.82 1.98 6.96
N MET A 447 -17.29 3.17 6.56
CA MET A 447 -18.57 3.71 7.01
C MET A 447 -19.80 3.16 6.25
N VAL A 448 -19.61 2.41 5.16
CA VAL A 448 -20.71 1.92 4.30
C VAL A 448 -21.20 0.52 4.67
N HIS A 449 -20.38 -0.30 5.35
CA HIS A 449 -20.71 -1.71 5.63
C HIS A 449 -21.60 -1.96 6.87
N ASP A 450 -21.91 -0.93 7.66
CA ASP A 450 -22.61 -1.06 8.96
C ASP A 450 -24.17 -0.97 8.84
N PHE A 451 -24.72 -1.15 7.64
CA PHE A 451 -26.18 -0.99 7.36
C PHE A 451 -26.96 -2.29 7.06
N ASP A 452 -26.29 -3.39 6.71
CA ASP A 452 -26.96 -4.62 6.22
C ASP A 452 -27.25 -5.70 7.29
N ASN A 453 -27.07 -5.40 8.59
CA ASN A 453 -27.26 -6.37 9.68
C ASN A 453 -28.63 -6.30 10.40
N GLU A 454 -29.63 -5.59 9.86
CA GLU A 454 -31.02 -5.64 10.33
C GLU A 454 -31.95 -6.43 9.39
N ILE A 455 -31.83 -7.77 9.36
CA ILE A 455 -32.95 -8.71 9.20
C ILE A 455 -32.55 -10.07 9.81
N GLN A 456 -33.34 -10.54 10.79
CA GLN A 456 -33.20 -11.86 11.43
C GLN A 456 -34.56 -12.57 11.45
N PRO A 457 -34.77 -13.62 10.64
CA PRO A 457 -35.91 -14.52 10.78
C PRO A 457 -35.52 -15.74 11.63
N SER A 458 -35.46 -15.56 12.95
CA SER A 458 -35.28 -16.67 13.89
C SER A 458 -36.56 -17.51 13.97
N TYR A 459 -36.55 -18.76 13.48
CA TYR A 459 -37.34 -19.90 14.01
C TYR A 459 -37.09 -21.19 13.20
N PHE A 460 -36.21 -22.06 13.69
CA PHE A 460 -36.49 -23.50 13.93
C PHE A 460 -35.24 -24.16 14.56
N SER A 461 -35.44 -25.10 15.47
CA SER A 461 -34.38 -25.77 16.23
C SER A 461 -34.64 -27.27 16.34
N GLU A 462 -33.56 -28.04 16.62
CA GLU A 462 -33.55 -29.50 16.82
C GLU A 462 -33.81 -30.27 15.50
N ILE A 463 -33.10 -31.35 15.16
CA ILE A 463 -32.80 -32.56 15.96
C ILE A 463 -31.45 -33.19 15.54
N CYS A 464 -30.88 -34.04 16.40
CA CYS A 464 -29.72 -34.93 16.19
C CYS A 464 -28.30 -34.32 16.15
N SER A 465 -27.65 -34.34 17.32
CA SER A 465 -26.31 -34.93 17.48
C SER A 465 -26.36 -36.46 17.13
N SER A 466 -25.28 -37.22 16.98
CA SER A 466 -23.93 -37.13 17.57
C SER A 466 -22.84 -37.83 16.75
N SER A 467 -21.59 -37.62 17.16
CA SER A 467 -20.35 -38.32 16.76
C SER A 467 -20.43 -39.83 16.53
N VAL A 468 -19.67 -40.33 15.54
CA VAL A 468 -18.79 -41.53 15.62
C VAL A 468 -17.59 -41.30 14.68
N SER A 469 -16.37 -41.56 15.16
CA SER A 469 -15.17 -41.77 14.32
C SER A 469 -14.93 -43.26 14.08
N ASP A 470 -14.05 -43.60 13.14
CA ASP A 470 -13.52 -44.95 12.90
C ASP A 470 -14.50 -45.98 12.31
N CYS A 471 -14.51 -46.12 10.98
CA CYS A 471 -14.74 -47.38 10.26
C CYS A 471 -14.50 -47.25 8.73
N PHE A 472 -13.28 -47.52 8.28
CA PHE A 472 -12.93 -48.55 7.26
C PHE A 472 -11.65 -48.22 6.45
N ASP A 473 -10.60 -49.01 6.70
CA ASP A 473 -9.59 -49.37 5.69
C ASP A 473 -10.16 -50.39 4.69
N GLY A 474 -9.56 -50.47 3.49
CA GLY A 474 -9.64 -51.68 2.65
C GLY A 474 -9.71 -51.45 1.13
N ASP A 475 -8.66 -51.86 0.41
CA ASP A 475 -8.65 -51.99 -1.05
C ASP A 475 -9.76 -52.91 -1.60
N PHE A 476 -10.28 -52.63 -2.79
CA PHE A 476 -10.59 -53.70 -3.77
C PHE A 476 -10.61 -53.22 -5.23
N HIS A 477 -10.04 -54.04 -6.12
CA HIS A 477 -9.97 -53.80 -7.57
C HIS A 477 -11.23 -54.27 -8.34
N ASN A 478 -11.50 -53.60 -9.48
CA ASN A 478 -12.16 -54.10 -10.71
C ASN A 478 -13.58 -54.73 -10.63
N ALA A 479 -14.59 -54.07 -11.26
CA ALA A 479 -15.17 -54.56 -12.54
C ALA A 479 -16.41 -53.77 -13.07
N LYS A 480 -16.27 -53.30 -14.33
CA LYS A 480 -17.26 -53.19 -15.44
C LYS A 480 -18.81 -53.22 -15.19
N SER A 481 -19.42 -52.07 -15.49
CA SER A 481 -20.49 -51.83 -16.52
C SER A 481 -21.97 -52.23 -16.34
N ALA A 482 -22.83 -51.27 -16.75
CA ALA A 482 -24.27 -51.35 -17.13
C ALA A 482 -25.28 -51.57 -15.97
N LEU A 483 -26.44 -50.90 -15.93
CA LEU A 483 -27.42 -50.63 -17.00
C LEU A 483 -28.06 -49.21 -16.97
N ILE A 484 -28.98 -48.93 -17.90
CA ILE A 484 -29.74 -47.66 -18.07
C ILE A 484 -31.24 -47.89 -17.79
N HIS A 485 -31.91 -47.01 -17.01
CA HIS A 485 -33.27 -46.49 -17.30
C HIS A 485 -33.81 -45.43 -16.30
N ASP A 486 -33.61 -44.16 -16.65
CA ASP A 486 -34.60 -43.10 -16.92
C ASP A 486 -35.93 -42.87 -16.12
N CYS A 487 -36.27 -41.58 -15.99
CA CYS A 487 -37.60 -40.92 -15.92
C CYS A 487 -38.64 -41.07 -14.77
N SER A 488 -38.45 -40.30 -13.69
CA SER A 488 -39.35 -39.16 -13.28
C SER A 488 -40.73 -39.32 -12.56
N GLN A 489 -41.12 -38.21 -11.88
CA GLN A 489 -42.47 -37.73 -11.47
C GLN A 489 -43.25 -38.35 -10.26
N LEU A 490 -43.36 -37.57 -9.17
CA LEU A 490 -44.61 -37.18 -8.45
C LEU A 490 -44.25 -35.98 -7.50
N ARG A 491 -44.85 -34.78 -7.46
CA ARG A 491 -46.24 -34.23 -7.53
C ARG A 491 -47.03 -34.32 -6.20
N ARG A 492 -47.80 -33.31 -5.72
CA ARG A 492 -48.02 -31.87 -6.11
C ARG A 492 -48.89 -31.17 -5.02
N TRP A 493 -49.77 -30.23 -5.43
CA TRP A 493 -50.87 -29.49 -4.75
C TRP A 493 -50.48 -28.04 -4.33
N LEU A 494 -51.18 -26.95 -4.71
CA LEU A 494 -52.24 -26.63 -5.71
C LEU A 494 -52.21 -25.06 -5.91
N ILE A 495 -53.02 -24.23 -6.61
CA ILE A 495 -54.21 -24.10 -7.52
C ILE A 495 -54.08 -22.64 -8.12
N LEU A 496 -54.66 -22.03 -9.18
CA LEU A 496 -55.33 -22.20 -10.52
C LEU A 496 -55.22 -20.77 -11.20
N ALA A 497 -55.68 -20.35 -12.41
CA ALA A 497 -56.45 -20.88 -13.56
C ALA A 497 -56.13 -20.09 -14.87
N VAL A 498 -56.67 -20.57 -16.01
CA VAL A 498 -57.39 -19.86 -17.11
C VAL A 498 -57.18 -18.34 -17.25
N ALA A 499 -56.78 -17.75 -18.39
CA ALA A 499 -56.41 -18.24 -19.75
C ALA A 499 -55.65 -17.08 -20.49
N ALA A 500 -55.45 -16.95 -21.82
CA ALA A 500 -56.00 -17.59 -23.03
C ALA A 500 -55.06 -17.46 -24.27
N ALA A 501 -55.58 -17.74 -25.48
CA ALA A 501 -54.94 -17.72 -26.81
C ALA A 501 -56.06 -17.50 -27.89
N PRO A 502 -55.82 -17.54 -29.23
CA PRO A 502 -54.58 -17.68 -30.03
C PRO A 502 -54.46 -16.48 -31.04
N GLU A 503 -53.85 -16.46 -32.24
CA GLU A 503 -53.06 -17.35 -33.14
C GLU A 503 -52.28 -16.44 -34.15
N ILE A 504 -51.20 -16.79 -34.88
CA ILE A 504 -51.08 -17.56 -36.16
C ILE A 504 -49.59 -17.49 -36.62
N ARG A 505 -49.12 -18.39 -37.50
CA ARG A 505 -47.80 -18.33 -38.22
C ARG A 505 -48.03 -18.57 -39.74
N PRO A 506 -47.02 -18.90 -40.60
CA PRO A 506 -45.60 -18.51 -40.74
C PRO A 506 -45.28 -18.00 -42.18
N MET A 507 -44.00 -17.73 -42.53
CA MET A 507 -43.44 -18.12 -43.85
C MET A 507 -41.89 -18.10 -43.91
N GLU A 508 -41.33 -18.76 -44.94
CA GLU A 508 -39.88 -19.00 -45.19
C GLU A 508 -39.38 -18.26 -46.47
N THR A 509 -38.19 -18.67 -46.98
CA THR A 509 -37.50 -18.41 -48.29
C THR A 509 -36.28 -17.47 -48.23
N THR A 510 -35.01 -17.92 -48.26
CA THR A 510 -34.14 -18.70 -49.21
C THR A 510 -33.24 -17.85 -50.12
N SER A 511 -31.92 -17.91 -49.86
CA SER A 511 -30.75 -18.00 -50.79
C SER A 511 -30.76 -17.39 -52.21
N ILE A 512 -29.60 -16.81 -52.61
CA ILE A 512 -28.96 -17.01 -53.93
C ILE A 512 -27.47 -16.61 -53.89
N GLU A 513 -26.63 -17.17 -54.77
CA GLU A 513 -25.17 -16.99 -54.81
C GLU A 513 -24.64 -16.32 -56.10
N SER A 514 -23.43 -15.73 -55.99
CA SER A 514 -22.30 -15.80 -56.96
C SER A 514 -22.16 -14.89 -58.20
N MET A 515 -20.88 -14.76 -58.61
CA MET A 515 -20.29 -14.38 -59.93
C MET A 515 -20.14 -12.89 -60.36
N LEU A 516 -18.95 -12.32 -60.06
CA LEU A 516 -17.82 -11.98 -60.99
C LEU A 516 -18.06 -11.16 -62.30
N PRO A 517 -17.02 -10.54 -62.95
CA PRO A 517 -15.59 -10.37 -62.57
C PRO A 517 -14.95 -8.96 -62.74
N GLY A 518 -13.87 -8.70 -61.98
CA GLY A 518 -12.56 -8.21 -62.49
C GLY A 518 -12.32 -6.74 -62.90
N TYR A 519 -11.28 -6.11 -62.33
CA TYR A 519 -10.01 -5.76 -63.04
C TYR A 519 -8.91 -5.34 -62.02
N THR A 520 -7.65 -5.22 -62.45
CA THR A 520 -6.46 -5.22 -61.58
C THR A 520 -5.78 -3.86 -61.32
N VAL A 521 -5.39 -3.66 -60.05
CA VAL A 521 -4.13 -3.07 -59.55
C VAL A 521 -3.60 -1.77 -60.18
N THR A 522 -3.57 -0.68 -59.40
CA THR A 522 -2.35 0.12 -59.16
C THR A 522 -2.52 1.10 -57.99
N SER A 523 -1.44 1.34 -57.24
CA SER A 523 -1.26 2.49 -56.33
C SER A 523 -0.33 3.53 -57.03
N PRO A 524 -0.07 4.76 -56.54
CA PRO A 524 0.16 5.12 -55.13
C PRO A 524 -0.50 6.44 -54.63
N ARG A 525 -0.14 6.80 -53.39
CA ARG A 525 -0.46 8.05 -52.64
C ARG A 525 -0.18 9.33 -53.45
N LEU A 526 -0.97 10.39 -53.27
CA LEU A 526 -0.52 11.70 -52.70
C LEU A 526 -1.59 12.84 -52.68
N SER A 527 -1.65 13.54 -51.54
CA SER A 527 -1.94 14.98 -51.29
C SER A 527 -3.04 15.76 -52.05
N ARG A 528 -3.97 16.33 -51.26
CA ARG A 528 -4.61 17.68 -51.36
C ARG A 528 -5.36 17.93 -50.04
N GLU A 529 -5.23 19.03 -49.30
CA GLU A 529 -5.41 20.46 -49.61
C GLU A 529 -6.81 20.84 -50.14
N SER A 530 -7.65 21.34 -49.21
CA SER A 530 -8.64 22.43 -49.31
C SER A 530 -9.54 22.61 -50.55
N THR A 531 -10.86 22.80 -50.34
CA THR A 531 -11.55 24.13 -50.48
C THR A 531 -13.10 24.02 -50.40
N ILE A 532 -13.68 24.71 -49.41
CA ILE A 532 -14.99 25.42 -49.32
C ILE A 532 -16.04 25.28 -50.48
N TYR A 533 -17.33 24.92 -50.18
CA TYR A 533 -18.58 25.72 -50.40
C TYR A 533 -19.94 24.94 -50.28
N GLN A 534 -20.90 25.47 -49.48
CA GLN A 534 -22.41 25.48 -49.62
C GLN A 534 -23.23 24.15 -49.85
N SER A 535 -24.54 24.00 -49.55
CA SER A 535 -25.59 24.80 -48.87
C SER A 535 -26.92 24.00 -48.62
N ASN A 536 -27.85 24.58 -47.83
CA ASN A 536 -29.32 24.30 -47.65
C ASN A 536 -29.74 23.24 -46.59
N ILE A 537 -30.60 23.46 -45.57
CA ILE A 537 -31.87 24.25 -45.35
C ILE A 537 -33.10 23.61 -46.02
N PRO A 538 -34.32 23.54 -45.40
CA PRO A 538 -34.82 24.13 -44.12
C PRO A 538 -34.88 23.12 -42.95
N ALA A 539 -35.55 23.28 -41.79
CA ALA A 539 -36.52 24.24 -41.22
C ALA A 539 -36.32 24.37 -39.67
N LEU A 540 -37.12 25.01 -38.80
CA LEU A 540 -38.42 25.74 -38.84
C LEU A 540 -38.38 26.91 -37.79
N VAL A 541 -39.51 27.45 -37.29
CA VAL A 541 -39.57 28.71 -36.50
C VAL A 541 -40.71 28.75 -35.46
N LEU A 542 -40.42 29.30 -34.25
CA LEU A 542 -41.25 30.23 -33.41
C LEU A 542 -40.54 30.36 -32.02
N ALA A 543 -39.80 31.44 -31.71
CA ALA A 543 -40.22 32.76 -31.20
C ALA A 543 -40.64 32.76 -29.71
N GLY A 544 -40.09 33.58 -28.79
CA GLY A 544 -39.03 34.60 -28.85
C GLY A 544 -38.22 34.65 -27.53
N LEU A 545 -37.67 35.75 -27.00
CA LEU A 545 -37.64 37.20 -27.35
C LEU A 545 -36.37 37.86 -26.71
N ARG A 546 -36.21 39.19 -26.77
CA ARG A 546 -35.19 40.00 -26.03
C ARG A 546 -35.76 41.39 -25.62
N PRO A 547 -35.07 42.20 -24.78
CA PRO A 547 -33.99 43.15 -25.22
C PRO A 547 -32.64 42.89 -24.50
N ILE A 548 -31.42 43.13 -25.01
CA ILE A 548 -30.81 44.25 -25.80
C ILE A 548 -30.60 45.49 -24.89
N ILE A 549 -29.36 45.96 -24.63
CA ILE A 549 -28.57 46.90 -25.45
C ILE A 549 -27.04 46.77 -25.15
N LEU A 550 -26.25 46.66 -26.22
CA LEU A 550 -24.94 47.26 -26.55
C LEU A 550 -24.13 48.02 -25.44
N ALA A 551 -22.82 47.85 -25.19
CA ALA A 551 -21.60 47.75 -26.04
C ALA A 551 -20.82 49.09 -26.22
N THR A 552 -19.52 49.10 -25.87
CA THR A 552 -18.46 49.86 -26.59
C THR A 552 -17.02 49.41 -26.25
N MET A 553 -16.21 49.39 -27.30
CA MET A 553 -14.74 49.31 -27.47
C MET A 553 -13.81 49.83 -26.35
N GLY A 554 -12.64 49.18 -26.22
CA GLY A 554 -11.34 49.88 -26.34
C GLY A 554 -10.27 49.71 -25.25
N GLY A 555 -9.01 49.54 -25.67
CA GLY A 555 -7.81 49.99 -24.93
C GLY A 555 -6.95 48.93 -24.24
N ILE A 556 -5.76 48.67 -24.81
CA ILE A 556 -4.64 48.01 -24.12
C ILE A 556 -3.90 49.05 -23.26
N ILE A 557 -3.47 48.72 -22.02
CA ILE A 557 -2.24 49.21 -21.37
C ILE A 557 -1.96 48.45 -20.04
N HIS A 558 -0.69 48.08 -19.86
CA HIS A 558 -0.01 47.72 -18.60
C HIS A 558 1.20 48.70 -18.45
N PRO A 559 1.94 48.80 -17.31
CA PRO A 559 1.87 48.03 -16.06
C PRO A 559 1.96 48.83 -14.71
N SER A 560 1.45 48.23 -13.62
CA SER A 560 2.04 48.27 -12.25
C SER A 560 2.14 49.67 -11.53
N PRO A 561 2.78 49.80 -10.34
CA PRO A 561 2.12 49.50 -9.05
C PRO A 561 2.10 50.67 -8.04
N ALA A 562 1.15 50.66 -7.09
CA ALA A 562 1.24 51.49 -5.86
C ALA A 562 0.53 50.88 -4.64
N VAL A 563 1.27 50.82 -3.54
CA VAL A 563 0.86 50.41 -2.18
C VAL A 563 -0.16 51.39 -1.57
N LEU A 564 -1.14 50.87 -0.81
CA LEU A 564 -1.70 51.58 0.35
C LEU A 564 -2.24 50.60 1.42
N ARG A 565 -2.23 51.05 2.68
CA ARG A 565 -2.64 50.30 3.89
C ARG A 565 -3.97 50.81 4.43
N LEU A 566 -4.48 50.10 5.45
CA LEU A 566 -5.59 50.44 6.37
C LEU A 566 -6.99 50.09 5.81
N GLY A 567 -7.90 49.53 6.61
CA GLY A 567 -7.73 49.09 8.02
C GLY A 567 -8.99 48.42 8.58
N CYS A 568 -8.86 47.78 9.75
CA CYS A 568 -9.98 47.13 10.43
C CYS A 568 -10.95 48.14 11.06
N VAL A 569 -12.25 47.82 11.04
CA VAL A 569 -13.27 48.45 11.89
C VAL A 569 -14.22 47.35 12.38
N GLU A 570 -14.37 47.23 13.70
CA GLU A 570 -15.38 46.38 14.35
C GLU A 570 -16.64 47.19 14.67
N SER A 571 -17.83 46.56 14.66
CA SER A 571 -19.03 47.12 15.31
C SER A 571 -20.07 46.07 15.72
N ASP A 572 -19.76 45.33 16.79
CA ASP A 572 -20.65 45.06 17.94
C ASP A 572 -22.15 44.67 17.81
N LYS A 573 -22.45 43.45 18.32
CA LYS A 573 -23.42 43.12 19.40
C LYS A 573 -24.94 42.89 19.14
N ASN A 574 -25.37 41.69 19.60
CA ASN A 574 -26.56 41.39 20.44
C ASN A 574 -27.99 41.35 19.81
N LEU A 575 -28.97 40.52 20.25
CA LEU A 575 -29.02 39.33 21.15
C LEU A 575 -30.45 38.64 21.07
N LEU A 576 -30.61 37.42 21.62
CA LEU A 576 -31.87 36.75 22.09
C LEU A 576 -32.81 36.01 21.10
N ILE A 577 -32.55 34.70 20.94
CA ILE A 577 -33.42 33.52 21.24
C ILE A 577 -34.97 33.67 21.13
N THR A 578 -35.59 32.74 20.39
CA THR A 578 -36.85 32.05 20.77
C THR A 578 -36.86 30.64 20.16
N ILE A 579 -37.40 29.64 20.86
CA ILE A 579 -37.51 28.23 20.43
C ILE A 579 -38.97 27.77 20.59
N CYS A 580 -39.54 27.09 19.58
CA CYS A 580 -40.38 25.88 19.71
C CYS A 580 -41.18 25.53 18.43
N HIS A 581 -40.95 24.33 17.89
CA HIS A 581 -41.86 23.53 17.03
C HIS A 581 -42.30 24.15 15.67
N SER A 582 -42.71 23.38 14.66
CA SER A 582 -43.00 21.93 14.58
C SER A 582 -42.29 21.23 13.41
N VAL A 583 -42.09 19.91 13.55
CA VAL A 583 -41.61 19.02 12.48
C VAL A 583 -42.80 18.45 11.73
N GLU A 584 -42.94 18.70 10.41
CA GLU A 584 -43.70 17.84 9.45
C GLU A 584 -43.69 18.33 7.96
N GLU A 585 -42.60 18.93 7.43
CA GLU A 585 -42.59 19.32 5.98
C GLU A 585 -41.23 19.28 5.25
N MET A 586 -40.25 18.49 5.72
CA MET A 586 -38.96 18.29 5.02
C MET A 586 -38.55 16.80 4.91
N GLN A 587 -39.38 15.98 4.27
CA GLN A 587 -39.04 14.60 3.88
C GLN A 587 -39.09 14.34 2.36
N SER A 588 -39.36 15.35 1.54
CA SER A 588 -39.62 15.23 0.09
C SER A 588 -38.58 15.89 -0.83
N LEU A 589 -37.47 16.43 -0.28
CA LEU A 589 -36.43 17.14 -1.07
C LEU A 589 -34.99 16.64 -0.91
N LEU A 590 -34.74 15.61 -0.10
CA LEU A 590 -33.38 15.02 0.09
C LEU A 590 -33.13 13.73 -0.70
N TRP A 591 -34.07 13.31 -1.55
CA TRP A 591 -33.93 12.16 -2.45
C TRP A 591 -33.40 12.54 -3.86
N ALA A 592 -32.78 13.71 -4.01
CA ALA A 592 -32.49 14.32 -5.32
C ALA A 592 -31.05 14.89 -5.52
N THR A 593 -30.09 14.52 -4.67
CA THR A 593 -28.65 14.80 -4.88
C THR A 593 -27.79 13.62 -4.43
N GLY A 594 -27.76 12.56 -5.24
CA GLY A 594 -26.89 11.39 -5.00
C GLY A 594 -25.44 11.66 -5.43
N VAL A 595 -24.66 12.32 -4.58
CA VAL A 595 -23.21 12.54 -4.77
C VAL A 595 -22.48 12.37 -3.43
N LEU A 596 -22.27 11.12 -3.01
CA LEU A 596 -21.50 10.80 -1.79
C LEU A 596 -20.85 9.40 -1.80
N SER A 597 -20.23 9.00 -2.91
CA SER A 597 -19.59 7.69 -3.02
C SER A 597 -18.29 7.67 -3.82
N VAL A 598 -17.64 8.82 -4.04
CA VAL A 598 -16.34 8.83 -4.70
C VAL A 598 -15.36 9.86 -4.17
N LEU A 599 -14.32 9.36 -3.50
CA LEU A 599 -12.97 9.90 -3.35
C LEU A 599 -12.10 8.70 -2.93
N HIS A 600 -11.43 8.06 -3.89
CA HIS A 600 -10.53 6.93 -3.67
C HIS A 600 -9.25 7.13 -4.47
N SER A 601 -8.25 7.77 -3.89
CA SER A 601 -6.90 7.82 -4.46
C SER A 601 -6.18 6.50 -4.13
N ALA A 602 -5.90 5.66 -5.12
CA ALA A 602 -5.20 4.40 -4.87
C ALA A 602 -3.71 4.66 -4.57
N ASN A 603 -3.33 4.44 -3.30
CA ASN A 603 -1.96 4.14 -2.88
C ASN A 603 -2.07 3.04 -1.81
N GLY A 604 -1.70 1.81 -2.16
CA GLY A 604 -1.51 0.75 -1.17
C GLY A 604 -0.09 0.86 -0.63
N ALA A 605 0.10 1.09 0.67
CA ALA A 605 1.41 1.46 1.22
C ALA A 605 2.52 0.46 0.84
N ALA A 606 3.58 0.95 0.20
CA ALA A 606 4.70 0.13 -0.24
C ALA A 606 5.49 -0.51 0.91
N VAL A 607 5.91 -1.77 0.71
CA VAL A 607 6.88 -2.44 1.57
C VAL A 607 8.29 -2.09 1.10
N ILE A 608 9.04 -1.31 1.90
CA ILE A 608 10.42 -0.90 1.59
C ILE A 608 11.39 -1.51 2.62
N SER A 609 12.42 -2.21 2.13
CA SER A 609 13.53 -2.71 2.95
C SER A 609 14.80 -1.89 2.75
N SER A 610 15.50 -1.58 3.85
CA SER A 610 16.78 -0.85 3.81
C SER A 610 17.94 -1.72 3.30
N ARG A 611 18.96 -1.10 2.70
CA ARG A 611 20.08 -1.76 2.01
C ARG A 611 20.69 -2.94 2.79
N GLY A 612 20.61 -4.12 2.19
CA GLY A 612 21.33 -5.32 2.61
C GLY A 612 21.04 -6.50 1.69
N ASP A 613 22.00 -7.42 1.63
CA ASP A 613 22.09 -8.61 0.78
C ASP A 613 21.08 -9.72 1.18
N GLY A 614 19.93 -9.34 1.74
CA GLY A 614 19.01 -10.22 2.44
C GLY A 614 17.66 -10.40 1.72
N THR A 615 16.90 -11.38 2.22
CA THR A 615 15.55 -11.66 1.76
C THR A 615 14.58 -10.54 2.16
N VAL A 616 13.79 -10.05 1.20
CA VAL A 616 12.64 -9.18 1.45
C VAL A 616 11.39 -10.06 1.59
N PRO A 617 10.76 -10.16 2.78
CA PRO A 617 9.49 -10.85 2.93
C PRO A 617 8.32 -9.92 2.53
N VAL A 618 7.36 -10.46 1.80
CA VAL A 618 6.09 -9.80 1.45
C VAL A 618 4.94 -10.78 1.71
N THR A 619 3.83 -10.27 2.25
CA THR A 619 2.59 -11.05 2.41
C THR A 619 1.48 -10.43 1.58
N LEU A 620 0.83 -11.27 0.78
CA LEU A 620 -0.33 -10.91 -0.04
C LEU A 620 -1.53 -11.75 0.42
N ASP A 621 -2.40 -11.14 1.20
CA ASP A 621 -3.71 -11.67 1.56
C ASP A 621 -4.66 -11.48 0.37
N ILE A 622 -4.97 -12.57 -0.32
CA ILE A 622 -5.81 -12.56 -1.51
C ILE A 622 -7.27 -12.70 -1.08
N VAL A 623 -7.98 -11.56 -1.08
CA VAL A 623 -9.30 -11.39 -0.46
C VAL A 623 -10.36 -10.97 -1.47
N ASN A 624 -11.62 -11.23 -1.12
CA ASN A 624 -12.75 -10.58 -1.78
C ASN A 624 -13.02 -9.21 -1.14
N ALA A 625 -13.29 -8.20 -1.96
CA ALA A 625 -13.61 -6.85 -1.51
C ALA A 625 -14.74 -6.24 -2.37
N GLN A 626 -15.58 -5.40 -1.75
CA GLN A 626 -16.55 -4.57 -2.46
C GLN A 626 -15.87 -3.23 -2.81
N LEU A 627 -15.60 -2.98 -4.10
CA LEU A 627 -14.87 -1.79 -4.56
C LEU A 627 -15.61 -1.08 -5.70
N ALA A 628 -15.41 0.24 -5.80
CA ALA A 628 -16.06 1.13 -6.76
C ALA A 628 -15.08 2.13 -7.43
N PRO A 629 -14.04 1.66 -8.14
CA PRO A 629 -12.98 2.53 -8.70
C PRO A 629 -13.46 3.48 -9.81
N ASP A 630 -14.56 3.15 -10.50
CA ASP A 630 -15.27 4.03 -11.43
C ASP A 630 -16.63 4.51 -10.88
N GLY A 631 -16.81 4.39 -9.56
CA GLY A 631 -18.06 4.71 -8.86
C GLY A 631 -19.14 3.62 -8.93
N PHE A 632 -18.96 2.54 -9.70
CA PHE A 632 -19.85 1.38 -9.68
C PHE A 632 -19.33 0.32 -8.69
N SER A 633 -20.08 0.05 -7.62
CA SER A 633 -19.68 -0.93 -6.60
C SER A 633 -19.93 -2.37 -7.05
N ARG A 634 -18.88 -3.21 -7.02
CA ARG A 634 -18.93 -4.63 -7.35
C ARG A 634 -18.02 -5.47 -6.45
N SER A 635 -18.25 -6.79 -6.43
CA SER A 635 -17.34 -7.75 -5.80
C SER A 635 -16.10 -7.94 -6.66
N THR A 636 -14.95 -8.03 -6.00
CA THR A 636 -13.61 -8.04 -6.60
C THR A 636 -12.73 -9.10 -5.95
N ILE A 637 -11.58 -9.37 -6.55
CA ILE A 637 -10.50 -10.19 -6.00
C ILE A 637 -9.27 -9.29 -5.95
N THR A 638 -8.69 -9.09 -4.77
CA THR A 638 -7.60 -8.12 -4.57
C THR A 638 -6.51 -8.63 -3.64
N ALA A 639 -5.30 -8.09 -3.81
CA ALA A 639 -4.23 -8.25 -2.83
C ALA A 639 -4.39 -7.19 -1.73
N ASN A 640 -4.40 -7.64 -0.47
CA ASN A 640 -4.52 -6.82 0.74
C ASN A 640 -5.75 -5.88 0.75
N GLY A 641 -6.81 -6.22 0.00
CA GLY A 641 -8.06 -5.45 -0.07
C GLY A 641 -8.03 -4.20 -0.94
N THR A 642 -7.02 -4.03 -1.80
CA THR A 642 -6.77 -2.79 -2.57
C THR A 642 -6.72 -3.01 -4.08
N TYR A 643 -7.13 -1.99 -4.84
CA TYR A 643 -7.07 -1.97 -6.31
C TYR A 643 -6.41 -0.67 -6.84
N PRO A 644 -5.32 -0.75 -7.62
CA PRO A 644 -4.48 -1.94 -7.82
C PRO A 644 -3.91 -2.44 -6.48
N GLY A 645 -3.42 -3.67 -6.44
CA GLY A 645 -2.75 -4.21 -5.27
C GLY A 645 -1.50 -3.39 -4.88
N PRO A 646 -1.03 -3.51 -3.63
CA PRO A 646 0.10 -2.73 -3.13
C PRO A 646 1.37 -2.99 -3.97
N PRO A 647 2.16 -1.96 -4.29
CA PRO A 647 3.36 -2.09 -5.09
C PRO A 647 4.47 -2.77 -4.28
N ILE A 648 5.10 -3.78 -4.87
CA ILE A 648 6.20 -4.52 -4.24
C ILE A 648 7.52 -3.86 -4.65
N LEU A 649 8.21 -3.21 -3.70
CA LEU A 649 9.43 -2.44 -3.96
C LEU A 649 10.67 -3.17 -3.40
N VAL A 650 11.62 -3.50 -4.27
CA VAL A 650 12.86 -4.22 -3.91
C VAL A 650 14.08 -3.64 -4.64
N GLN A 651 15.30 -4.01 -4.26
CA GLN A 651 16.52 -3.64 -4.96
C GLN A 651 17.13 -4.81 -5.74
N LYS A 652 17.80 -4.49 -6.85
CA LYS A 652 18.50 -5.43 -7.71
C LYS A 652 19.49 -6.29 -6.92
N GLY A 653 19.37 -7.62 -7.03
CA GLY A 653 20.20 -8.59 -6.31
C GLY A 653 19.67 -9.00 -4.93
N GLN A 654 18.53 -8.47 -4.46
CA GLN A 654 17.83 -9.00 -3.29
C GLN A 654 16.98 -10.22 -3.65
N THR A 655 16.87 -11.18 -2.73
CA THR A 655 15.89 -12.26 -2.82
C THR A 655 14.53 -11.75 -2.35
N LEU A 656 13.48 -11.87 -3.16
CA LEU A 656 12.11 -11.60 -2.70
C LEU A 656 11.44 -12.92 -2.30
N SER A 657 10.70 -12.91 -1.19
CA SER A 657 9.96 -14.06 -0.67
C SER A 657 8.51 -13.64 -0.43
N VAL A 658 7.60 -14.08 -1.30
CA VAL A 658 6.18 -13.73 -1.24
C VAL A 658 5.40 -14.88 -0.62
N THR A 659 4.70 -14.60 0.48
CA THR A 659 3.68 -15.47 1.06
C THR A 659 2.32 -15.07 0.50
N VAL A 660 1.67 -15.97 -0.26
CA VAL A 660 0.34 -15.74 -0.82
C VAL A 660 -0.70 -16.47 0.03
N ASN A 661 -1.50 -15.73 0.80
CA ASN A 661 -2.58 -16.30 1.60
C ASN A 661 -3.88 -16.25 0.79
N ASN A 662 -4.36 -17.39 0.29
CA ASN A 662 -5.65 -17.45 -0.39
C ASN A 662 -6.82 -17.44 0.61
N LEU A 663 -7.55 -16.32 0.68
CA LEU A 663 -8.68 -16.09 1.59
C LEU A 663 -10.00 -15.88 0.83
N LEU A 664 -10.08 -16.35 -0.43
CA LEU A 664 -11.24 -16.13 -1.30
C LEU A 664 -12.44 -17.00 -0.91
N THR A 665 -13.60 -16.35 -0.80
CA THR A 665 -14.84 -16.94 -0.27
C THR A 665 -16.05 -16.76 -1.19
N ASP A 666 -16.06 -15.73 -2.05
CA ASP A 666 -17.17 -15.42 -2.94
C ASP A 666 -17.40 -16.54 -3.99
N PRO A 667 -18.58 -17.20 -4.00
CA PRO A 667 -18.88 -18.29 -4.92
C PRO A 667 -19.22 -17.82 -6.35
N SER A 668 -19.37 -16.52 -6.60
CA SER A 668 -19.61 -15.95 -7.94
C SER A 668 -18.33 -15.76 -8.76
N MET A 669 -17.17 -15.91 -8.14
CA MET A 669 -15.85 -15.83 -8.77
C MET A 669 -15.02 -17.08 -8.45
N ARG A 670 -13.80 -17.19 -9.02
CA ARG A 670 -12.89 -18.31 -8.68
C ARG A 670 -12.30 -18.09 -7.29
N ARG A 671 -12.46 -19.10 -6.42
CA ARG A 671 -11.92 -19.14 -5.04
C ARG A 671 -10.56 -19.83 -4.92
N SER A 672 -10.12 -20.52 -5.96
CA SER A 672 -8.70 -20.83 -6.17
C SER A 672 -8.02 -19.59 -6.75
N THR A 673 -6.71 -19.45 -6.56
CA THR A 673 -5.90 -18.43 -7.23
C THR A 673 -4.54 -19.03 -7.58
N SER A 674 -3.94 -18.56 -8.68
CA SER A 674 -2.49 -18.44 -8.78
C SER A 674 -2.20 -17.03 -9.23
N LEU A 675 -1.11 -16.52 -8.73
CA LEU A 675 -0.52 -15.22 -9.03
C LEU A 675 0.65 -15.48 -10.01
N ASP A 676 1.05 -14.49 -10.78
CA ASP A 676 2.23 -14.48 -11.66
C ASP A 676 2.86 -13.10 -11.60
N PHE A 677 4.13 -12.97 -11.98
CA PHE A 677 4.92 -11.75 -11.94
C PHE A 677 5.52 -11.56 -13.37
N ASP A 678 4.97 -10.60 -14.10
CA ASP A 678 5.00 -10.58 -15.57
C ASP A 678 6.31 -9.98 -16.12
N GLY A 679 7.18 -10.82 -16.67
CA GLY A 679 8.53 -10.44 -17.13
C GLY A 679 9.69 -10.77 -16.19
N ILE A 680 9.49 -11.58 -15.14
CA ILE A 680 10.63 -12.05 -14.29
C ILE A 680 11.35 -13.23 -14.95
N PHE A 681 12.67 -13.32 -14.74
CA PHE A 681 13.48 -14.47 -15.17
C PHE A 681 13.84 -15.33 -13.96
N PHE A 682 13.15 -16.45 -13.81
CA PHE A 682 13.36 -17.42 -12.73
C PHE A 682 14.56 -18.31 -13.05
N SER A 683 15.52 -18.44 -12.13
CA SER A 683 16.60 -19.41 -12.29
C SER A 683 16.03 -20.82 -12.47
N PRO A 684 16.72 -21.76 -13.14
CA PRO A 684 16.13 -23.05 -13.48
C PRO A 684 15.68 -23.83 -12.24
N ASP A 685 16.53 -23.84 -11.21
CA ASP A 685 16.26 -24.39 -9.88
C ASP A 685 15.09 -23.70 -9.15
N ASN A 686 14.68 -22.51 -9.59
CA ASN A 686 13.55 -21.74 -9.10
C ASN A 686 12.40 -21.63 -10.13
N SER A 687 12.43 -22.38 -11.25
CA SER A 687 11.40 -22.33 -12.30
C SER A 687 10.06 -22.97 -11.86
N PHE A 688 10.00 -23.44 -10.61
CA PHE A 688 8.78 -23.84 -9.91
C PHE A 688 8.28 -22.73 -8.96
N ASN A 689 8.81 -21.50 -9.03
CA ASN A 689 8.29 -20.30 -8.34
C ASN A 689 7.91 -19.12 -9.28
N GLU A 690 7.47 -19.39 -10.52
CA GLU A 690 7.13 -18.40 -11.56
C GLU A 690 5.68 -17.88 -11.50
N GLY A 691 4.65 -18.71 -11.76
CA GLY A 691 3.25 -18.33 -11.53
C GLY A 691 2.16 -18.97 -12.38
N THR A 692 2.48 -19.44 -13.59
CA THR A 692 1.45 -19.81 -14.56
C THR A 692 0.78 -21.17 -14.27
N PRO A 693 -0.54 -21.20 -13.99
CA PRO A 693 -1.29 -22.43 -13.78
C PRO A 693 -1.19 -23.39 -14.96
N PHE A 694 -1.08 -24.69 -14.66
CA PHE A 694 -1.06 -25.78 -15.64
C PHE A 694 0.14 -25.78 -16.62
N VAL A 695 1.03 -24.79 -16.56
CA VAL A 695 2.33 -24.80 -17.25
C VAL A 695 3.45 -24.99 -16.23
N THR A 696 3.49 -24.11 -15.23
CA THR A 696 4.63 -23.89 -14.34
C THR A 696 4.24 -23.95 -12.84
N THR A 697 3.67 -22.90 -12.19
CA THR A 697 3.88 -22.64 -10.74
C THR A 697 2.96 -21.55 -10.04
N CYS A 698 3.40 -20.96 -8.90
CA CYS A 698 3.00 -19.82 -8.04
C CYS A 698 4.33 -19.03 -7.62
N PRO A 699 4.41 -17.73 -7.24
CA PRO A 699 5.21 -16.76 -8.03
C PRO A 699 6.12 -15.67 -7.34
N ILE A 700 7.13 -15.07 -8.03
CA ILE A 700 7.98 -13.93 -7.49
C ILE A 700 8.87 -13.03 -8.42
N ALA A 701 8.86 -11.69 -8.22
CA ALA A 701 9.99 -10.67 -8.24
C ALA A 701 10.58 -9.91 -9.49
N GLY A 702 10.31 -8.59 -9.69
CA GLY A 702 11.14 -7.71 -10.56
C GLY A 702 10.67 -6.25 -10.80
N THR A 703 10.96 -5.60 -11.96
CA THR A 703 10.52 -4.24 -12.38
C THR A 703 9.35 -4.26 -13.38
N PHE A 704 8.18 -4.65 -12.89
CA PHE A 704 7.13 -5.31 -13.65
C PHE A 704 5.76 -5.12 -12.98
N TRP A 705 4.84 -6.06 -13.15
CA TRP A 705 3.59 -6.14 -12.41
C TRP A 705 3.27 -7.59 -12.05
N TYR A 706 2.52 -7.79 -10.98
CA TYR A 706 1.95 -9.08 -10.62
C TYR A 706 0.47 -9.10 -10.96
N HIS A 707 -0.07 -10.25 -11.32
CA HIS A 707 -1.50 -10.45 -11.53
C HIS A 707 -1.92 -11.91 -11.32
N SER A 708 -3.21 -12.17 -11.16
CA SER A 708 -3.69 -13.55 -11.24
C SER A 708 -3.46 -14.11 -12.65
N GLN A 709 -2.94 -15.32 -12.76
CA GLN A 709 -2.80 -16.04 -14.03
C GLN A 709 -3.82 -17.18 -14.15
N LEU A 710 -4.85 -17.18 -13.29
CA LEU A 710 -5.91 -18.19 -13.29
C LEU A 710 -7.16 -17.74 -14.07
N SER A 711 -7.29 -18.22 -15.31
CA SER A 711 -8.48 -18.06 -16.17
C SER A 711 -8.77 -16.61 -16.56
N VAL A 712 -9.65 -15.90 -15.86
CA VAL A 712 -9.96 -14.46 -16.08
C VAL A 712 -9.89 -13.65 -14.78
N GLN A 713 -9.25 -14.17 -13.73
CA GLN A 713 -9.37 -13.64 -12.37
C GLN A 713 -8.66 -12.29 -12.12
N TYR A 714 -7.62 -11.89 -12.88
CA TYR A 714 -7.04 -10.55 -12.68
C TYR A 714 -7.98 -9.42 -13.11
N VAL A 715 -8.92 -9.75 -14.00
CA VAL A 715 -9.94 -8.84 -14.51
C VAL A 715 -10.96 -8.49 -13.41
N ASP A 716 -11.11 -9.34 -12.38
CA ASP A 716 -11.87 -9.04 -11.16
C ASP A 716 -11.06 -8.20 -10.14
N GLY A 717 -9.84 -7.77 -10.46
CA GLY A 717 -9.05 -6.79 -9.69
C GLY A 717 -7.65 -7.23 -9.25
N LEU A 718 -7.29 -8.52 -9.37
CA LEU A 718 -6.05 -9.05 -8.80
C LEU A 718 -4.85 -8.75 -9.70
N ARG A 719 -4.36 -7.51 -9.63
CA ARG A 719 -3.18 -6.98 -10.32
C ARG A 719 -2.55 -5.81 -9.54
N GLY A 720 -1.23 -5.66 -9.58
CA GLY A 720 -0.48 -4.61 -8.87
C GLY A 720 0.98 -4.51 -9.32
N ALA A 721 1.67 -3.41 -9.01
CA ALA A 721 3.03 -3.16 -9.52
C ALA A 721 4.14 -3.91 -8.75
N ILE A 722 5.28 -4.11 -9.41
CA ILE A 722 6.54 -4.56 -8.79
C ILE A 722 7.65 -3.63 -9.31
N ILE A 723 8.55 -3.13 -8.46
CA ILE A 723 9.71 -2.34 -8.91
C ILE A 723 11.00 -2.93 -8.32
N VAL A 724 11.91 -3.41 -9.17
CA VAL A 724 13.33 -3.58 -8.84
C VAL A 724 14.06 -2.28 -9.16
N TYR A 725 14.44 -1.55 -8.11
CA TYR A 725 15.33 -0.41 -8.24
C TYR A 725 16.78 -0.90 -8.42
N ASP A 726 17.51 -0.32 -9.36
CA ASP A 726 18.94 -0.55 -9.51
C ASP A 726 19.75 0.52 -8.73
N PRO A 727 20.52 0.15 -7.70
CA PRO A 727 21.39 1.11 -7.00
C PRO A 727 22.48 1.75 -7.87
N GLU A 728 22.75 1.18 -9.05
CA GLU A 728 23.70 1.68 -10.06
C GLU A 728 22.99 2.02 -11.40
N ASP A 729 21.68 2.37 -11.37
CA ASP A 729 20.88 2.66 -12.58
C ASP A 729 21.60 3.67 -13.50
N PRO A 730 21.88 3.32 -14.77
CA PRO A 730 22.64 4.17 -15.69
C PRO A 730 21.88 5.45 -16.11
N HIS A 731 20.57 5.51 -15.87
CA HIS A 731 19.72 6.67 -16.12
C HIS A 731 19.51 7.54 -14.88
N ALA A 732 20.06 7.20 -13.71
CA ALA A 732 19.85 7.94 -12.45
C ALA A 732 20.21 9.44 -12.51
N ALA A 733 21.01 9.88 -13.48
CA ALA A 733 21.32 11.29 -13.72
C ALA A 733 20.26 12.05 -14.53
N LEU A 734 19.33 11.35 -15.20
CA LEU A 734 18.31 11.92 -16.09
C LEU A 734 17.07 12.42 -15.34
N TYR A 735 16.82 11.94 -14.12
CA TYR A 735 15.69 12.31 -13.27
C TYR A 735 16.14 12.77 -11.87
N ASP A 736 15.22 13.32 -11.09
CA ASP A 736 15.42 13.79 -9.71
C ASP A 736 14.48 13.07 -8.70
N VAL A 737 13.44 12.39 -9.19
CA VAL A 737 12.45 11.63 -8.41
C VAL A 737 12.12 10.31 -9.14
N ASP A 738 12.14 9.21 -8.39
CA ASP A 738 11.87 7.82 -8.81
C ASP A 738 11.48 7.05 -7.53
N ASP A 739 10.19 7.07 -7.20
CA ASP A 739 9.60 6.46 -5.99
C ASP A 739 8.14 6.03 -6.24
N GLU A 740 7.44 5.56 -5.18
CA GLU A 740 6.05 5.10 -5.25
C GLU A 740 5.10 6.10 -5.94
N SER A 741 5.30 7.42 -5.73
CA SER A 741 4.47 8.48 -6.34
C SER A 741 4.66 8.63 -7.85
N THR A 742 5.67 7.96 -8.42
CA THR A 742 5.97 7.94 -9.85
C THR A 742 5.49 6.68 -10.56
N ILE A 743 4.84 5.75 -9.85
CA ILE A 743 4.23 4.55 -10.45
C ILE A 743 2.90 4.93 -11.11
N ILE A 744 2.76 4.62 -12.39
CA ILE A 744 1.58 4.91 -13.22
C ILE A 744 0.99 3.59 -13.73
N GLN A 745 -0.05 3.10 -13.07
CA GLN A 745 -0.79 1.89 -13.45
C GLN A 745 -2.04 2.29 -14.23
N VAL A 746 -2.09 1.98 -15.52
CA VAL A 746 -3.32 2.05 -16.32
C VAL A 746 -3.91 0.65 -16.49
N GLY A 747 -5.23 0.57 -16.57
CA GLY A 747 -5.94 -0.70 -16.68
C GLY A 747 -7.40 -0.49 -17.04
N ASP A 748 -8.13 -1.59 -17.16
CA ASP A 748 -9.48 -1.61 -17.74
C ASP A 748 -10.49 -2.24 -16.77
N TRP A 749 -11.67 -1.64 -16.59
CA TRP A 749 -12.53 -1.94 -15.45
C TRP A 749 -13.96 -2.31 -15.84
N TRP A 750 -14.37 -3.54 -15.52
CA TRP A 750 -15.68 -4.09 -15.85
C TRP A 750 -16.61 -4.05 -14.63
N GLN A 751 -17.85 -3.64 -14.85
CA GLN A 751 -18.89 -3.60 -13.82
C GLN A 751 -19.59 -4.97 -13.65
N ASN A 752 -19.54 -5.81 -14.69
CA ASN A 752 -20.12 -7.15 -14.70
C ASN A 752 -19.15 -8.24 -14.20
N SER A 753 -19.69 -9.33 -13.64
CA SER A 753 -18.93 -10.51 -13.23
C SER A 753 -18.26 -11.19 -14.44
N THR A 754 -16.98 -11.54 -14.29
CA THR A 754 -16.15 -12.07 -15.38
C THR A 754 -16.55 -13.46 -15.86
N LEU A 755 -17.05 -14.34 -14.98
CA LEU A 755 -17.40 -15.72 -15.36
C LEU A 755 -18.61 -15.80 -16.31
N PRO A 756 -19.72 -15.05 -16.10
CA PRO A 756 -20.77 -14.88 -17.11
C PRO A 756 -20.27 -14.22 -18.40
N MET A 757 -19.37 -13.24 -18.32
CA MET A 757 -18.78 -12.58 -19.51
C MET A 757 -17.94 -13.58 -20.33
N LEU A 758 -17.16 -14.42 -19.66
CA LEU A 758 -16.37 -15.48 -20.28
C LEU A 758 -17.28 -16.50 -20.97
N ALA A 759 -18.28 -17.04 -20.28
CA ALA A 759 -19.23 -17.98 -20.86
C ALA A 759 -20.01 -17.37 -22.06
N GLY A 760 -20.33 -16.08 -21.99
CA GLY A 760 -20.93 -15.32 -23.10
C GLY A 760 -19.99 -15.19 -24.31
N TYR A 761 -18.71 -14.92 -24.08
CA TYR A 761 -17.68 -14.89 -25.12
C TYR A 761 -17.46 -16.28 -25.75
N GLU A 762 -17.21 -17.30 -24.93
CA GLU A 762 -17.07 -18.72 -25.34
C GLU A 762 -18.26 -19.16 -26.24
N ALA A 763 -19.48 -18.76 -25.90
CA ALA A 763 -20.70 -19.10 -26.63
C ALA A 763 -20.95 -18.30 -27.93
N THR A 764 -20.28 -17.15 -28.14
CA THR A 764 -20.63 -16.20 -29.23
C THR A 764 -19.48 -15.73 -30.11
N GLY A 765 -18.22 -15.84 -29.66
CA GLY A 765 -17.08 -15.18 -30.30
C GLY A 765 -17.02 -13.66 -30.07
N ILE A 766 -17.95 -13.06 -29.34
CA ILE A 766 -18.00 -11.61 -29.10
C ILE A 766 -17.12 -11.27 -27.89
N VAL A 767 -15.89 -10.84 -28.15
CA VAL A 767 -14.95 -10.38 -27.11
C VAL A 767 -15.59 -9.25 -26.29
N PRO A 768 -15.58 -9.31 -24.94
CA PRO A 768 -16.16 -8.27 -24.10
C PRO A 768 -15.54 -6.88 -24.28
N VAL A 769 -16.28 -5.85 -23.87
CA VAL A 769 -15.98 -4.42 -24.12
C VAL A 769 -16.14 -3.63 -22.83
N SER A 770 -15.20 -2.72 -22.58
CA SER A 770 -15.04 -2.04 -21.29
C SER A 770 -16.22 -1.16 -20.87
N ASP A 771 -16.51 -1.12 -19.57
CA ASP A 771 -17.30 -0.03 -18.98
C ASP A 771 -16.43 1.23 -18.84
N SER A 772 -15.27 1.12 -18.17
CA SER A 772 -14.31 2.21 -18.00
C SER A 772 -12.85 1.75 -18.20
N GLY A 773 -11.94 2.73 -18.28
CA GLY A 773 -10.52 2.53 -18.00
C GLY A 773 -10.16 3.25 -16.70
N THR A 774 -9.11 2.79 -16.03
CA THR A 774 -8.61 3.31 -14.76
C THR A 774 -7.18 3.82 -14.90
N PHE A 775 -6.88 4.91 -14.21
CA PHE A 775 -5.55 5.49 -14.03
C PHE A 775 -5.26 5.49 -12.53
N ASN A 776 -4.19 4.86 -12.07
CA ASN A 776 -3.89 4.62 -10.64
C ASN A 776 -5.14 4.25 -9.84
N GLY A 777 -5.87 3.23 -10.31
CA GLY A 777 -7.06 2.70 -9.65
C GLY A 777 -8.34 3.52 -9.80
N VAL A 778 -8.33 4.63 -10.52
CA VAL A 778 -9.46 5.57 -10.61
C VAL A 778 -9.95 5.69 -12.05
N GLY A 779 -11.24 5.46 -12.30
CA GLY A 779 -11.85 5.50 -13.63
C GLY A 779 -13.12 6.36 -13.72
N ARG A 780 -13.62 6.58 -14.92
CA ARG A 780 -14.96 7.14 -15.19
C ARG A 780 -15.58 6.44 -16.40
N PHE A 781 -16.91 6.34 -16.41
CA PHE A 781 -17.67 5.82 -17.54
C PHE A 781 -18.77 6.79 -18.01
N GLN A 782 -19.20 6.64 -19.25
CA GLN A 782 -20.25 7.49 -19.83
C GLN A 782 -21.60 7.22 -19.17
N GLY A 783 -22.16 8.26 -18.52
CA GLY A 783 -23.38 8.16 -17.72
C GLY A 783 -23.17 7.75 -16.26
N GLY A 784 -21.93 7.52 -15.84
CA GLY A 784 -21.57 7.23 -14.45
C GLY A 784 -21.54 8.46 -13.53
N PRO A 785 -21.30 8.24 -12.22
CA PRO A 785 -21.11 9.33 -11.26
C PRO A 785 -19.80 10.07 -11.50
N GLU A 786 -19.66 11.29 -10.95
CA GLU A 786 -18.40 12.02 -11.01
C GLU A 786 -17.39 11.45 -10.00
N VAL A 787 -16.35 10.82 -10.55
CA VAL A 787 -15.22 10.23 -9.82
C VAL A 787 -14.06 11.24 -9.83
N PRO A 788 -13.70 11.93 -8.72
CA PRO A 788 -12.64 12.91 -8.73
C PRO A 788 -11.32 12.26 -9.17
N TRP A 789 -10.60 12.97 -10.04
CA TRP A 789 -9.47 12.41 -10.77
C TRP A 789 -8.31 12.03 -9.84
N PRO A 790 -7.50 11.02 -10.21
CA PRO A 790 -6.22 10.80 -9.58
C PRO A 790 -5.32 12.02 -9.83
N ILE A 791 -4.47 12.36 -8.85
CA ILE A 791 -3.60 13.55 -8.91
C ILE A 791 -2.14 13.10 -8.88
N VAL A 792 -1.39 13.47 -9.91
CA VAL A 792 0.06 13.29 -10.02
C VAL A 792 0.72 14.63 -9.68
N ASN A 793 1.33 14.73 -8.50
CA ASN A 793 1.90 15.98 -8.00
C ASN A 793 3.38 16.12 -8.40
N VAL A 794 3.76 17.27 -8.96
CA VAL A 794 5.14 17.59 -9.36
C VAL A 794 5.61 18.95 -8.83
N VAL A 795 6.92 19.11 -8.68
CA VAL A 795 7.56 20.36 -8.24
C VAL A 795 8.28 21.00 -9.42
N GLN A 796 8.03 22.29 -9.69
CA GLN A 796 8.62 22.98 -10.82
C GLN A 796 10.16 22.91 -10.81
N GLY A 797 10.76 22.60 -11.96
CA GLY A 797 12.19 22.45 -12.14
C GLY A 797 12.77 21.08 -11.76
N LYS A 798 11.96 20.12 -11.30
CA LYS A 798 12.37 18.71 -11.12
C LYS A 798 12.03 17.86 -12.33
N ARG A 799 12.72 16.71 -12.46
CA ARG A 799 12.49 15.67 -13.46
C ARG A 799 12.02 14.39 -12.76
N TYR A 800 11.02 13.72 -13.33
CA TYR A 800 10.36 12.56 -12.74
C TYR A 800 10.47 11.35 -13.66
N ARG A 801 10.86 10.18 -13.14
CA ARG A 801 10.80 8.90 -13.86
C ARG A 801 9.44 8.26 -13.63
N PHE A 802 8.45 8.55 -14.48
CA PHE A 802 7.17 7.87 -14.41
C PHE A 802 7.28 6.44 -14.94
N ARG A 803 6.98 5.46 -14.09
CA ARG A 803 6.99 4.03 -14.39
C ARG A 803 5.60 3.59 -14.82
N ILE A 804 5.37 3.62 -16.13
CA ILE A 804 4.09 3.35 -16.76
C ILE A 804 3.93 1.84 -16.98
N ILE A 805 2.80 1.29 -16.55
CA ILE A 805 2.44 -0.13 -16.61
C ILE A 805 1.02 -0.22 -17.15
N ASN A 806 0.80 -0.93 -18.26
CA ASN A 806 -0.55 -1.29 -18.69
C ASN A 806 -0.92 -2.69 -18.19
N GLN A 807 -1.82 -2.74 -17.21
CA GLN A 807 -2.29 -3.97 -16.54
C GLN A 807 -3.61 -4.49 -17.12
N SER A 808 -3.99 -4.06 -18.32
CA SER A 808 -5.31 -4.32 -18.92
C SER A 808 -5.57 -5.78 -19.32
N ALA A 809 -6.82 -6.23 -19.21
CA ALA A 809 -7.34 -7.46 -19.79
C ALA A 809 -7.44 -7.44 -21.32
N ARG A 810 -7.53 -6.23 -21.91
CA ARG A 810 -7.57 -5.99 -23.36
C ARG A 810 -7.03 -4.62 -23.76
N ASN A 811 -7.44 -3.57 -23.06
CA ASN A 811 -7.38 -2.21 -23.60
C ASN A 811 -5.95 -1.70 -23.86
N VAL A 812 -5.70 -1.19 -25.06
CA VAL A 812 -4.47 -0.46 -25.39
C VAL A 812 -4.62 1.00 -24.96
N PHE A 813 -3.64 1.54 -24.25
CA PHE A 813 -3.65 2.91 -23.72
C PHE A 813 -2.65 3.81 -24.44
N THR A 814 -3.08 5.01 -24.83
CA THR A 814 -2.23 6.04 -25.45
C THR A 814 -1.97 7.15 -24.43
N LEU A 815 -0.79 7.15 -23.79
CA LEU A 815 -0.45 8.10 -22.74
C LEU A 815 0.25 9.36 -23.28
N SER A 816 -0.17 10.53 -22.79
CA SER A 816 0.45 11.84 -23.05
C SER A 816 0.16 12.81 -21.91
N ILE A 817 0.98 13.86 -21.75
CA ILE A 817 0.74 14.92 -20.76
C ILE A 817 0.62 16.26 -21.51
N ASP A 818 -0.45 17.01 -21.27
CA ASP A 818 -0.69 18.30 -21.92
C ASP A 818 0.53 19.22 -21.74
N SER A 819 1.09 19.71 -22.85
CA SER A 819 2.29 20.59 -22.89
C SER A 819 3.61 19.97 -22.38
N HIS A 820 3.73 18.65 -22.22
CA HIS A 820 4.98 18.00 -21.77
C HIS A 820 5.39 16.82 -22.65
N ASN A 821 6.69 16.73 -22.94
CA ASN A 821 7.29 15.61 -23.69
C ASN A 821 7.63 14.43 -22.76
N LEU A 822 7.52 13.21 -23.28
CA LEU A 822 7.86 11.95 -22.62
C LEU A 822 9.21 11.44 -23.14
N THR A 823 10.24 11.36 -22.31
CA THR A 823 11.55 10.79 -22.71
C THR A 823 11.70 9.37 -22.19
N ILE A 824 11.42 8.38 -23.04
CA ILE A 824 11.53 6.95 -22.72
C ILE A 824 12.99 6.61 -22.39
N ILE A 825 13.21 5.93 -21.27
CA ILE A 825 14.52 5.42 -20.82
C ILE A 825 14.51 3.91 -20.51
N GLU A 826 13.35 3.27 -20.57
CA GLU A 826 13.16 1.84 -20.28
C GLU A 826 11.93 1.33 -21.01
N THR A 827 11.95 0.07 -21.44
CA THR A 827 10.75 -0.66 -21.89
C THR A 827 10.83 -2.10 -21.39
N ASP A 828 9.74 -2.63 -20.84
CA ASP A 828 9.61 -4.01 -20.35
C ASP A 828 10.83 -4.49 -19.50
N GLY A 829 11.33 -3.63 -18.60
CA GLY A 829 12.50 -3.89 -17.73
C GLY A 829 13.87 -3.70 -18.39
N VAL A 830 13.94 -3.34 -19.68
CA VAL A 830 15.18 -3.13 -20.45
C VAL A 830 15.46 -1.63 -20.60
N SER A 831 16.61 -1.17 -20.10
CA SER A 831 17.11 0.21 -20.28
C SER A 831 17.32 0.55 -21.76
N THR A 832 16.90 1.74 -22.20
CA THR A 832 16.96 2.19 -23.60
C THR A 832 17.92 3.37 -23.80
N VAL A 833 18.34 3.60 -25.04
CA VAL A 833 18.87 4.92 -25.43
C VAL A 833 17.72 5.93 -25.30
N PRO A 834 17.89 7.06 -24.57
CA PRO A 834 16.80 7.99 -24.32
C PRO A 834 16.11 8.47 -25.60
N HIS A 835 14.79 8.26 -25.69
CA HIS A 835 13.98 8.54 -26.88
C HIS A 835 12.77 9.42 -26.52
N THR A 836 12.74 10.64 -27.04
CA THR A 836 11.72 11.65 -26.68
C THR A 836 10.57 11.70 -27.70
N VAL A 837 9.35 11.60 -27.20
CA VAL A 837 8.08 11.62 -27.94
C VAL A 837 7.05 12.49 -27.21
N ASP A 838 5.92 12.77 -27.84
CA ASP A 838 4.80 13.51 -27.22
C ASP A 838 3.72 12.56 -26.67
N LEU A 839 3.61 11.35 -27.23
CA LEU A 839 2.67 10.32 -26.80
C LEU A 839 3.22 8.90 -27.01
N ILE A 840 2.89 7.98 -26.09
CA ILE A 840 3.25 6.56 -26.18
C ILE A 840 2.00 5.69 -26.27
N GLU A 841 2.02 4.67 -27.12
CA GLU A 841 1.04 3.58 -27.08
C GLU A 841 1.59 2.43 -26.23
N VAL A 842 0.76 1.90 -25.33
CA VAL A 842 1.13 0.86 -24.37
C VAL A 842 0.11 -0.27 -24.46
N LEU A 843 0.51 -1.40 -25.04
CA LEU A 843 -0.34 -2.59 -25.18
C LEU A 843 -0.52 -3.30 -23.84
N ALA A 844 -1.52 -4.19 -23.72
CA ALA A 844 -1.74 -4.99 -22.52
C ALA A 844 -0.45 -5.74 -22.10
N GLY A 845 -0.03 -5.60 -20.85
CA GLY A 845 1.20 -6.18 -20.30
C GLY A 845 2.46 -5.35 -20.51
N GLN A 846 2.50 -4.33 -21.38
CA GLN A 846 3.71 -3.53 -21.62
C GLN A 846 4.05 -2.54 -20.50
N ARG A 847 5.35 -2.25 -20.35
CA ARG A 847 5.87 -1.23 -19.41
C ARG A 847 6.82 -0.26 -20.09
N TYR A 848 6.85 0.99 -19.62
CA TYR A 848 7.84 2.00 -20.00
C TYR A 848 8.22 2.89 -18.81
N SER A 849 9.51 3.17 -18.60
CA SER A 849 9.90 4.33 -17.78
C SER A 849 10.10 5.54 -18.68
N VAL A 850 9.39 6.64 -18.39
CA VAL A 850 9.56 7.93 -19.07
C VAL A 850 10.05 9.00 -18.11
N VAL A 851 11.06 9.76 -18.52
CA VAL A 851 11.50 10.98 -17.85
C VAL A 851 10.65 12.14 -18.37
N VAL A 852 9.99 12.84 -17.45
CA VAL A 852 9.23 14.07 -17.69
C VAL A 852 9.85 15.20 -16.87
N ALA A 853 10.16 16.32 -17.52
CA ALA A 853 10.58 17.54 -16.83
C ALA A 853 9.36 18.35 -16.42
N ALA A 854 9.27 18.75 -15.15
CA ALA A 854 8.25 19.68 -14.67
C ALA A 854 8.71 21.13 -14.93
N ASP A 855 8.91 21.48 -16.20
CA ASP A 855 9.50 22.76 -16.65
C ASP A 855 8.50 23.78 -17.19
N GLN A 856 7.21 23.43 -17.24
CA GLN A 856 6.12 24.31 -17.65
C GLN A 856 5.72 25.29 -16.53
N ALA A 857 4.67 26.08 -16.77
CA ALA A 857 4.12 26.99 -15.77
C ALA A 857 3.52 26.22 -14.58
N VAL A 858 3.45 26.86 -13.40
CA VAL A 858 2.76 26.31 -12.22
C VAL A 858 1.26 26.36 -12.47
N ASP A 859 0.70 25.24 -12.95
CA ASP A 859 -0.70 25.08 -13.34
C ASP A 859 -1.13 23.60 -13.22
N ASN A 860 -2.36 23.29 -13.64
CA ASN A 860 -2.90 21.94 -13.77
C ASN A 860 -2.94 21.51 -15.25
N TYR A 861 -2.39 20.34 -15.54
CA TYR A 861 -2.34 19.75 -16.90
C TYR A 861 -3.04 18.38 -16.92
N TRP A 862 -3.63 17.94 -18.03
CA TRP A 862 -4.10 16.55 -18.12
C TRP A 862 -2.93 15.59 -18.36
N PHE A 863 -2.82 14.55 -17.53
CA PHE A 863 -2.15 13.31 -17.90
C PHE A 863 -3.19 12.43 -18.58
N ASN A 864 -3.27 12.52 -19.90
CA ASN A 864 -4.22 11.76 -20.72
C ASN A 864 -3.81 10.29 -20.77
N ALA A 865 -4.77 9.37 -20.62
CA ALA A 865 -4.60 7.96 -20.98
C ALA A 865 -5.86 7.42 -21.70
N PRO A 866 -6.29 8.02 -22.83
CA PRO A 866 -7.31 7.42 -23.69
C PRO A 866 -6.96 6.00 -24.14
N PHE A 867 -7.97 5.21 -24.43
CA PHE A 867 -7.79 3.80 -24.77
C PHE A 867 -8.64 3.32 -25.95
N VAL A 868 -8.21 2.20 -26.55
CA VAL A 868 -9.00 1.41 -27.51
C VAL A 868 -9.13 -0.04 -27.02
N GLY A 869 -10.26 -0.68 -27.31
CA GLY A 869 -10.58 -2.02 -26.79
C GLY A 869 -12.02 -2.40 -27.08
N GLY A 870 -12.31 -2.79 -28.32
CA GLY A 870 -13.68 -2.98 -28.81
C GLY A 870 -14.36 -1.68 -29.25
N SER A 871 -15.70 -1.65 -29.20
CA SER A 871 -16.51 -0.56 -29.77
C SER A 871 -17.58 -0.06 -28.80
N PRO A 872 -17.75 1.27 -28.60
CA PRO A 872 -18.79 1.83 -27.75
C PRO A 872 -20.23 1.49 -28.20
N ALA A 873 -20.42 1.06 -29.45
CA ALA A 873 -21.70 0.54 -29.93
C ALA A 873 -22.09 -0.80 -29.27
N ARG A 874 -21.15 -1.48 -28.59
CA ARG A 874 -21.38 -2.72 -27.82
C ARG A 874 -21.42 -2.49 -26.31
N ASN A 875 -20.78 -1.44 -25.80
CA ASN A 875 -20.97 -0.97 -24.43
C ASN A 875 -21.05 0.57 -24.40
N LEU A 876 -22.24 1.11 -24.12
CA LEU A 876 -22.51 2.55 -24.12
C LEU A 876 -21.88 3.30 -22.93
N HIS A 877 -21.34 2.57 -21.94
CA HIS A 877 -20.50 3.13 -20.88
C HIS A 877 -19.09 3.51 -21.39
N GLN A 878 -18.60 2.85 -22.46
CA GLN A 878 -17.24 3.01 -22.97
C GLN A 878 -17.01 4.42 -23.55
N ASN A 879 -16.22 5.24 -22.85
CA ASN A 879 -15.67 6.48 -23.39
C ASN A 879 -14.18 6.58 -23.09
N ALA A 880 -13.36 6.39 -24.13
CA ALA A 880 -11.90 6.45 -24.08
C ALA A 880 -11.37 7.72 -23.38
N THR A 881 -11.98 8.88 -23.62
CA THR A 881 -11.47 10.17 -23.10
C THR A 881 -11.59 10.32 -21.58
N LEU A 882 -12.32 9.43 -20.90
CA LEU A 882 -12.60 9.48 -19.47
C LEU A 882 -11.55 8.75 -18.59
N THR A 883 -10.42 8.32 -19.15
CA THR A 883 -9.27 7.82 -18.37
C THR A 883 -8.12 8.82 -18.44
N ARG A 884 -7.81 9.47 -17.30
CA ARG A 884 -6.81 10.53 -17.16
C ARG A 884 -6.51 10.84 -15.68
N ALA A 885 -5.42 11.55 -15.42
CA ALA A 885 -5.10 12.17 -14.13
C ALA A 885 -4.90 13.69 -14.26
N VAL A 886 -4.96 14.39 -13.13
CA VAL A 886 -4.53 15.79 -13.03
C VAL A 886 -3.04 15.81 -12.68
N PHE A 887 -2.23 16.31 -13.61
CA PHE A 887 -0.80 16.56 -13.41
C PHE A 887 -0.65 17.96 -12.80
N ARG A 888 -0.44 18.02 -11.49
CA ARG A 888 -0.54 19.25 -10.68
C ARG A 888 0.83 19.73 -10.23
N TYR A 889 1.16 20.97 -10.54
CA TYR A 889 2.37 21.61 -10.02
C TYR A 889 2.17 22.09 -8.56
N GLU A 890 3.22 21.98 -7.74
CA GLU A 890 3.23 22.55 -6.38
C GLU A 890 2.96 24.07 -6.43
N GLY A 891 1.87 24.49 -5.79
CA GLY A 891 1.39 25.88 -5.81
C GLY A 891 0.34 26.21 -6.87
N ALA A 892 -0.03 25.27 -7.74
CA ALA A 892 -1.20 25.39 -8.61
C ALA A 892 -2.51 25.29 -7.80
N PRO A 893 -3.62 25.90 -8.27
CA PRO A 893 -4.92 25.80 -7.61
C PRO A 893 -5.47 24.36 -7.58
N GLU A 894 -6.32 24.06 -6.59
CA GLU A 894 -6.97 22.74 -6.45
C GLU A 894 -8.19 22.58 -7.37
N GLU A 895 -7.97 22.74 -8.69
CA GLU A 895 -8.99 22.64 -9.73
C GLU A 895 -8.57 21.69 -10.87
N ASP A 896 -9.53 21.32 -11.71
CA ASP A 896 -9.29 20.49 -12.92
C ASP A 896 -8.62 21.35 -14.02
N PRO A 897 -7.71 20.77 -14.84
CA PRO A 897 -7.16 21.43 -16.02
C PRO A 897 -8.25 21.95 -16.95
N THR A 898 -8.12 23.22 -17.36
CA THR A 898 -9.12 23.90 -18.21
C THR A 898 -8.99 23.57 -19.71
N THR A 899 -7.98 22.79 -20.10
CA THR A 899 -7.83 22.26 -21.46
C THR A 899 -8.94 21.27 -21.80
N PRO A 900 -9.47 21.27 -23.04
CA PRO A 900 -10.51 20.33 -23.45
C PRO A 900 -10.07 18.86 -23.27
N LEU A 901 -11.02 17.99 -22.93
CA LEU A 901 -10.77 16.55 -22.88
C LEU A 901 -10.51 16.03 -24.30
N THR A 902 -9.24 15.81 -24.63
CA THR A 902 -8.79 15.26 -25.92
C THR A 902 -8.29 13.82 -25.77
N SER A 903 -7.92 13.21 -26.90
CA SER A 903 -7.15 11.97 -26.95
C SER A 903 -5.62 12.21 -26.93
N GLY A 904 -5.17 13.34 -26.40
CA GLY A 904 -3.78 13.80 -26.50
C GLY A 904 -3.52 14.77 -27.68
N PRO A 905 -2.26 15.17 -27.92
CA PRO A 905 -1.91 16.17 -28.92
C PRO A 905 -2.09 15.65 -30.36
N ALA A 906 -2.97 16.28 -31.13
CA ALA A 906 -3.35 15.83 -32.48
C ALA A 906 -2.21 15.86 -33.51
N ASP A 907 -1.22 16.74 -33.33
CA ASP A 907 -0.02 16.86 -34.18
C ASP A 907 1.24 16.31 -33.47
N GLY A 908 1.08 15.53 -32.39
CA GLY A 908 2.18 15.03 -31.57
C GLY A 908 2.96 13.88 -32.19
N VAL A 909 4.25 13.80 -31.86
CA VAL A 909 5.14 12.68 -32.23
C VAL A 909 4.76 11.45 -31.40
N ALA A 910 4.24 10.43 -32.08
CA ALA A 910 3.96 9.11 -31.51
C ALA A 910 5.21 8.24 -31.44
N LEU A 911 5.30 7.40 -30.42
CA LEU A 911 6.27 6.30 -30.35
C LEU A 911 6.10 5.30 -31.49
N VAL A 912 7.20 5.04 -32.21
CA VAL A 912 7.35 3.89 -33.09
C VAL A 912 8.30 2.90 -32.40
N GLU A 913 7.83 1.69 -32.07
CA GLU A 913 8.64 0.68 -31.37
C GLU A 913 9.93 0.34 -32.12
N ALA A 914 9.89 0.36 -33.47
CA ALA A 914 11.05 0.13 -34.32
C ALA A 914 12.16 1.21 -34.22
N ASP A 915 11.93 2.32 -33.53
CA ASP A 915 12.94 3.36 -33.24
C ASP A 915 13.56 3.22 -31.83
N LEU A 916 13.01 2.37 -30.95
CA LEU A 916 13.61 2.08 -29.64
C LEU A 916 14.91 1.29 -29.80
N ARG A 917 15.92 1.64 -28.98
CA ARG A 917 17.23 0.97 -28.95
C ARG A 917 17.61 0.62 -27.53
N PRO A 918 18.17 -0.57 -27.25
CA PRO A 918 18.65 -0.90 -25.91
C PRO A 918 19.86 -0.02 -25.59
N LEU A 919 20.01 0.40 -24.33
CA LEU A 919 21.11 1.27 -23.89
C LEU A 919 22.49 0.64 -24.20
N VAL A 920 22.57 -0.69 -24.11
CA VAL A 920 23.70 -1.48 -24.57
C VAL A 920 23.27 -2.23 -25.84
N ALA A 921 23.83 -1.86 -26.98
CA ALA A 921 23.52 -2.49 -28.26
C ALA A 921 23.99 -3.97 -28.30
N GLU A 922 23.04 -4.90 -28.50
CA GLU A 922 23.29 -6.33 -28.70
C GLU A 922 22.64 -6.78 -30.03
N PRO A 923 23.41 -7.11 -31.08
CA PRO A 923 22.88 -7.59 -32.35
C PRO A 923 22.07 -8.88 -32.18
N ALA A 924 20.88 -8.94 -32.79
CA ALA A 924 20.04 -10.14 -32.76
C ALA A 924 20.71 -11.27 -33.55
N PRO A 925 21.06 -12.41 -32.91
CA PRO A 925 21.82 -13.48 -33.56
C PRO A 925 21.11 -14.07 -34.78
N VAL A 926 21.87 -14.75 -35.66
CA VAL A 926 21.32 -15.51 -36.78
C VAL A 926 20.56 -16.72 -36.22
N PRO A 927 19.32 -17.00 -36.67
CA PRO A 927 18.54 -18.11 -36.14
C PRO A 927 19.05 -19.47 -36.61
N ASP A 928 19.08 -20.41 -35.68
CA ASP A 928 19.33 -21.84 -35.91
C ASP A 928 18.02 -22.60 -36.17
N VAL A 929 16.92 -22.12 -35.58
CA VAL A 929 15.55 -22.62 -35.75
C VAL A 929 14.64 -21.45 -36.12
N ASN A 930 13.73 -21.66 -37.09
CA ASN A 930 12.65 -20.73 -37.37
C ASN A 930 11.29 -21.40 -37.12
N ILE A 931 10.41 -20.71 -36.41
CA ILE A 931 9.04 -21.13 -36.13
C ILE A 931 8.11 -20.06 -36.72
N THR A 932 7.22 -20.45 -37.62
CA THR A 932 6.08 -19.60 -38.01
C THR A 932 4.92 -19.89 -37.09
N LEU A 933 4.24 -18.85 -36.58
CA LEU A 933 3.01 -18.98 -35.79
C LEU A 933 1.84 -18.30 -36.52
N ASP A 934 1.07 -19.10 -37.25
CA ASP A 934 -0.17 -18.68 -37.91
C ASP A 934 -1.28 -18.50 -36.86
N LEU A 935 -1.78 -17.28 -36.72
CA LEU A 935 -2.84 -16.92 -35.78
C LEU A 935 -4.20 -16.95 -36.49
N VAL A 936 -5.10 -17.87 -36.09
CA VAL A 936 -6.35 -18.12 -36.81
C VAL A 936 -7.58 -18.13 -35.88
N VAL A 937 -8.45 -17.14 -36.05
CA VAL A 937 -9.81 -17.13 -35.47
C VAL A 937 -10.71 -18.11 -36.20
N THR A 938 -11.40 -18.98 -35.46
CA THR A 938 -12.44 -19.83 -36.01
C THR A 938 -13.72 -19.01 -36.19
N ALA A 939 -14.05 -18.63 -37.43
CA ALA A 939 -15.19 -17.76 -37.74
C ALA A 939 -16.50 -18.18 -37.02
N GLY A 940 -17.07 -17.26 -36.24
CA GLY A 940 -18.29 -17.50 -35.46
C GLY A 940 -18.09 -18.23 -34.12
N LYS A 941 -16.85 -18.36 -33.62
CA LYS A 941 -16.53 -18.92 -32.30
C LYS A 941 -15.40 -18.16 -31.61
N ALA A 942 -15.41 -18.16 -30.28
CA ALA A 942 -14.23 -17.82 -29.47
C ALA A 942 -13.25 -19.01 -29.44
N ILE A 943 -12.66 -19.34 -30.58
CA ILE A 943 -11.59 -20.34 -30.69
C ILE A 943 -10.49 -19.74 -31.56
N TRP A 944 -9.42 -19.33 -30.89
CA TRP A 944 -8.15 -18.99 -31.49
C TRP A 944 -7.31 -20.24 -31.66
N ASN A 945 -6.49 -20.25 -32.71
CA ASN A 945 -5.53 -21.30 -33.00
C ASN A 945 -4.17 -20.67 -33.27
N VAL A 946 -3.13 -21.32 -32.79
CA VAL A 946 -1.72 -21.11 -33.16
C VAL A 946 -1.31 -22.34 -33.95
N ASN A 947 -0.96 -22.19 -35.23
CA ASN A 947 -0.66 -23.30 -36.16
C ASN A 947 -1.78 -24.36 -36.24
N ASN A 948 -3.03 -23.89 -36.32
CA ASN A 948 -4.25 -24.73 -36.39
C ASN A 948 -4.46 -25.64 -35.15
N VAL A 949 -3.85 -25.28 -34.01
CA VAL A 949 -4.11 -25.86 -32.69
C VAL A 949 -4.59 -24.77 -31.73
N SER A 950 -5.75 -24.99 -31.10
CA SER A 950 -6.23 -24.16 -29.98
C SER A 950 -5.67 -24.68 -28.67
N TYR A 951 -5.07 -23.81 -27.85
CA TYR A 951 -4.58 -24.19 -26.53
C TYR A 951 -5.73 -24.56 -25.59
N LEU A 952 -5.56 -25.65 -24.83
CA LEU A 952 -6.39 -26.01 -23.68
C LEU A 952 -5.47 -26.41 -22.51
N PRO A 953 -5.66 -25.83 -21.31
CA PRO A 953 -4.79 -26.12 -20.17
C PRO A 953 -4.89 -27.59 -19.74
N PRO A 954 -3.76 -28.27 -19.48
CA PRO A 954 -3.76 -29.70 -19.16
C PRO A 954 -4.16 -30.00 -17.72
N GLN A 955 -4.79 -31.15 -17.48
CA GLN A 955 -5.12 -31.65 -16.13
C GLN A 955 -3.91 -31.95 -15.22
N THR A 956 -2.73 -32.07 -15.82
CA THR A 956 -1.44 -32.24 -15.14
C THR A 956 -0.49 -31.20 -15.74
N PRO A 957 0.14 -30.31 -14.94
CA PRO A 957 0.95 -29.23 -15.47
C PRO A 957 2.09 -29.70 -16.37
N THR A 958 2.47 -28.88 -17.35
CA THR A 958 3.55 -29.23 -18.29
C THR A 958 4.88 -29.50 -17.56
N LEU A 959 5.25 -28.70 -16.55
CA LEU A 959 6.42 -28.96 -15.70
C LEU A 959 6.34 -30.32 -14.97
N VAL A 960 5.16 -30.68 -14.43
CA VAL A 960 4.95 -31.99 -13.80
C VAL A 960 5.16 -33.14 -14.80
N LYS A 961 4.79 -32.97 -16.08
CA LYS A 961 5.06 -34.00 -17.10
C LYS A 961 6.54 -34.13 -17.41
N VAL A 962 7.27 -33.02 -17.53
CA VAL A 962 8.72 -33.05 -17.79
C VAL A 962 9.45 -33.76 -16.64
N LEU A 963 9.13 -33.42 -15.39
CA LEU A 963 9.67 -34.09 -14.20
C LEU A 963 9.34 -35.59 -14.15
N ASN A 964 8.21 -36.02 -14.73
CA ASN A 964 7.82 -37.43 -14.87
C ASN A 964 8.33 -38.12 -16.17
N GLY A 965 9.23 -37.47 -16.94
CA GLY A 965 9.91 -38.08 -18.10
C GLY A 965 9.56 -37.52 -19.47
N ALA A 966 8.64 -36.56 -19.59
CA ALA A 966 8.23 -36.01 -20.90
C ALA A 966 9.26 -35.02 -21.47
N THR A 967 10.12 -35.49 -22.39
CA THR A 967 11.15 -34.67 -23.06
C THR A 967 10.93 -34.44 -24.56
N THR A 968 9.82 -34.95 -25.11
CA THR A 968 9.48 -34.84 -26.55
C THR A 968 7.96 -34.63 -26.71
N ASP A 969 7.55 -34.11 -27.87
CA ASP A 969 6.15 -33.78 -28.22
C ASP A 969 5.15 -34.89 -27.87
N ALA A 970 5.54 -36.15 -28.02
CA ALA A 970 4.72 -37.34 -27.71
C ALA A 970 4.39 -37.52 -26.22
N GLY A 971 5.01 -36.75 -25.32
CA GLY A 971 4.70 -36.69 -23.89
C GLY A 971 3.62 -35.67 -23.51
N PHE A 972 3.11 -34.90 -24.48
CA PHE A 972 2.14 -33.82 -24.26
C PHE A 972 0.86 -34.06 -25.07
N ASN A 973 -0.26 -33.49 -24.62
CA ASN A 973 -1.49 -33.44 -25.40
C ASN A 973 -1.28 -32.50 -26.58
N ILE A 974 -1.86 -32.81 -27.74
CA ILE A 974 -1.84 -31.92 -28.92
C ILE A 974 -2.34 -30.51 -28.55
N THR A 975 -3.36 -30.41 -27.69
CA THR A 975 -3.95 -29.13 -27.24
C THR A 975 -3.11 -28.36 -26.22
N GLU A 976 -1.98 -28.88 -25.73
CA GLU A 976 -0.99 -28.05 -25.01
C GLU A 976 -0.17 -27.19 -25.97
N ASN A 977 -0.13 -27.56 -27.25
CA ASN A 977 0.63 -26.87 -28.30
C ASN A 977 2.09 -26.60 -27.90
N THR A 978 2.74 -27.59 -27.28
CA THR A 978 4.11 -27.49 -26.76
C THR A 978 5.14 -27.60 -27.88
N PHE A 979 5.98 -26.58 -28.07
CA PHE A 979 7.18 -26.66 -28.90
C PHE A 979 8.38 -27.05 -28.04
N VAL A 980 8.94 -28.24 -28.28
CA VAL A 980 10.21 -28.65 -27.65
C VAL A 980 11.38 -27.97 -28.37
N LEU A 981 12.07 -27.09 -27.66
CA LEU A 981 13.13 -26.25 -28.22
C LEU A 981 14.52 -26.87 -27.97
N PRO A 982 15.39 -26.97 -29.00
CA PRO A 982 16.74 -27.49 -28.83
C PRO A 982 17.59 -26.52 -27.99
N PRO A 983 18.51 -27.02 -27.13
CA PRO A 983 19.33 -26.17 -26.27
C PRO A 983 20.55 -25.57 -26.99
N ASN A 984 20.93 -24.36 -26.60
CA ASN A 984 21.99 -23.53 -27.21
C ASN A 984 21.72 -23.17 -28.68
N ALA A 985 20.45 -22.95 -29.02
CA ALA A 985 20.00 -22.51 -30.33
C ALA A 985 19.42 -21.09 -30.26
N THR A 986 19.60 -20.32 -31.33
CA THR A 986 18.84 -19.10 -31.57
C THR A 986 17.52 -19.47 -32.24
N ILE A 987 16.41 -19.18 -31.58
CA ILE A 987 15.05 -19.36 -32.11
C ILE A 987 14.60 -18.03 -32.71
N GLN A 988 14.10 -18.05 -33.94
CA GLN A 988 13.26 -16.99 -34.49
C GLN A 988 11.81 -17.44 -34.48
N VAL A 989 10.92 -16.53 -34.12
CA VAL A 989 9.48 -16.69 -34.28
C VAL A 989 8.99 -15.61 -35.24
N ASP A 990 8.42 -16.04 -36.36
CA ASP A 990 7.75 -15.19 -37.34
C ASP A 990 6.23 -15.29 -37.16
N PHE A 991 5.59 -14.17 -36.89
CA PHE A 991 4.14 -14.01 -37.00
C PHE A 991 3.84 -13.36 -38.36
N PRO A 992 3.20 -14.08 -39.31
CA PRO A 992 2.85 -13.51 -40.61
C PRO A 992 1.85 -12.34 -40.48
N PRO A 993 1.86 -11.39 -41.44
CA PRO A 993 0.76 -10.44 -41.59
C PRO A 993 -0.59 -11.15 -41.70
N ASN A 994 -1.58 -10.71 -40.93
CA ASN A 994 -2.95 -11.22 -40.94
C ASN A 994 -3.96 -10.11 -41.29
N ASP A 995 -5.21 -10.48 -41.60
CA ASP A 995 -6.30 -9.54 -41.87
C ASP A 995 -7.01 -9.08 -40.56
N ASP A 996 -6.27 -8.93 -39.45
CA ASP A 996 -6.82 -8.45 -38.16
C ASP A 996 -6.43 -6.99 -37.87
N ASP A 997 -7.43 -6.18 -37.53
CA ASP A 997 -7.29 -4.75 -37.23
C ASP A 997 -6.81 -4.49 -35.78
N GLU A 998 -6.87 -5.48 -34.87
CA GLU A 998 -6.50 -5.32 -33.44
C GLU A 998 -5.11 -5.91 -33.15
N ALA A 999 -4.13 -5.07 -32.82
CA ALA A 999 -2.78 -5.53 -32.49
C ALA A 999 -2.77 -6.41 -31.22
N HIS A 1000 -2.40 -7.69 -31.38
CA HIS A 1000 -2.31 -8.66 -30.30
C HIS A 1000 -0.97 -8.52 -29.56
N PRO A 1001 -0.93 -8.14 -28.27
CA PRO A 1001 0.30 -8.16 -27.48
C PRO A 1001 0.68 -9.61 -27.16
N PHE A 1002 1.72 -10.16 -27.79
CA PHE A 1002 2.26 -11.47 -27.44
C PHE A 1002 3.31 -11.35 -26.33
N HIS A 1003 3.05 -12.01 -25.20
CA HIS A 1003 3.93 -12.10 -24.05
C HIS A 1003 4.70 -13.43 -24.02
N MET A 1004 6.00 -13.38 -23.68
CA MET A 1004 6.85 -14.54 -23.41
C MET A 1004 7.30 -14.58 -21.95
N HIS A 1005 6.90 -15.64 -21.25
CA HIS A 1005 7.35 -15.89 -19.89
C HIS A 1005 8.85 -16.21 -19.81
N GLY A 1006 9.47 -15.87 -18.68
CA GLY A 1006 10.85 -16.27 -18.36
C GLY A 1006 11.98 -15.57 -19.13
N MET A 1007 11.69 -14.64 -20.06
CA MET A 1007 12.73 -13.88 -20.80
C MET A 1007 12.27 -12.59 -21.50
N ASN A 1008 13.22 -11.71 -21.86
CA ASN A 1008 13.04 -10.76 -22.97
C ASN A 1008 13.61 -11.33 -24.29
N PHE A 1009 12.88 -11.16 -25.39
CA PHE A 1009 13.29 -11.42 -26.78
C PHE A 1009 13.71 -10.14 -27.52
N TRP A 1010 14.46 -10.24 -28.62
CA TRP A 1010 14.70 -9.13 -29.55
C TRP A 1010 13.51 -8.97 -30.50
N VAL A 1011 13.00 -7.74 -30.69
CA VAL A 1011 12.00 -7.41 -31.73
C VAL A 1011 12.73 -7.07 -33.03
N VAL A 1012 12.97 -8.09 -33.85
CA VAL A 1012 13.71 -7.98 -35.13
C VAL A 1012 12.88 -7.34 -36.24
N LYS A 1013 11.56 -7.53 -36.21
CA LYS A 1013 10.57 -6.74 -36.96
C LYS A 1013 9.39 -6.45 -36.04
N SER A 1014 8.96 -5.20 -35.95
CA SER A 1014 7.83 -4.75 -35.13
C SER A 1014 6.56 -4.62 -35.97
N ASN A 1015 5.37 -4.83 -35.38
CA ASN A 1015 4.10 -4.50 -36.03
C ASN A 1015 3.97 -2.99 -36.35
N SER A 1016 4.81 -2.12 -35.76
CA SER A 1016 4.87 -0.68 -36.07
C SER A 1016 5.67 -0.33 -37.34
N SER A 1017 6.43 -1.26 -37.94
CA SER A 1017 7.31 -0.93 -39.07
C SER A 1017 7.73 -2.13 -39.93
N ASP A 1018 7.75 -1.94 -41.24
CA ASP A 1018 8.33 -2.93 -42.17
C ASP A 1018 9.86 -3.06 -42.08
N ALA A 1019 10.54 -2.22 -41.29
CA ALA A 1019 11.98 -2.27 -41.10
C ALA A 1019 12.41 -3.50 -40.27
N VAL A 1020 13.28 -4.33 -40.87
CA VAL A 1020 13.98 -5.41 -40.16
C VAL A 1020 15.27 -4.86 -39.55
N ASN A 1021 15.42 -4.96 -38.24
CA ASN A 1021 16.65 -4.62 -37.51
C ASN A 1021 17.27 -5.85 -36.87
N THR A 1022 18.53 -6.14 -37.21
CA THR A 1022 19.35 -7.20 -36.58
C THR A 1022 20.63 -6.66 -35.94
N VAL A 1023 20.86 -5.35 -35.98
CA VAL A 1023 22.08 -4.69 -35.51
C VAL A 1023 21.95 -4.23 -34.06
N ASP A 1024 20.83 -3.60 -33.74
CA ASP A 1024 20.51 -3.06 -32.41
C ASP A 1024 18.98 -3.07 -32.08
N PRO A 1025 18.20 -4.10 -32.47
CA PRO A 1025 16.77 -4.15 -32.15
C PRO A 1025 16.52 -4.13 -30.64
N ILE A 1026 15.42 -3.49 -30.24
CA ILE A 1026 15.01 -3.46 -28.83
C ILE A 1026 14.74 -4.87 -28.30
N ARG A 1027 15.11 -5.10 -27.03
CA ARG A 1027 14.70 -6.29 -26.28
C ARG A 1027 13.53 -5.93 -25.36
N ARG A 1028 12.52 -6.80 -25.32
CA ARG A 1028 11.33 -6.66 -24.48
C ARG A 1028 10.65 -8.01 -24.28
N ASP A 1029 9.56 -8.11 -23.51
CA ASP A 1029 8.82 -9.37 -23.31
C ASP A 1029 7.36 -9.33 -23.75
N VAL A 1030 6.80 -8.15 -24.12
CA VAL A 1030 5.47 -8.05 -24.75
C VAL A 1030 5.54 -7.23 -26.04
N THR A 1031 5.30 -7.83 -27.21
CA THR A 1031 5.29 -7.11 -28.51
C THR A 1031 3.95 -7.21 -29.22
N GLY A 1032 3.59 -6.18 -29.99
CA GLY A 1032 2.41 -6.22 -30.86
C GLY A 1032 2.58 -7.17 -32.04
N VAL A 1033 1.51 -7.87 -32.42
CA VAL A 1033 1.39 -8.78 -33.57
C VAL A 1033 0.07 -8.48 -34.29
N GLY A 1034 0.09 -8.35 -35.62
CA GLY A 1034 -1.10 -8.04 -36.41
C GLY A 1034 -0.80 -7.80 -37.88
N ALA A 1035 -1.55 -6.90 -38.52
CA ALA A 1035 -1.54 -6.69 -39.96
C ALA A 1035 -0.20 -6.33 -40.64
N ALA A 1036 0.83 -5.90 -39.89
CA ALA A 1036 2.17 -5.70 -40.46
C ALA A 1036 3.06 -6.96 -40.35
N GLY A 1037 2.72 -7.91 -39.48
CA GLY A 1037 3.55 -9.05 -39.11
C GLY A 1037 4.75 -8.67 -38.24
N THR A 1038 5.18 -9.60 -37.39
CA THR A 1038 6.19 -9.37 -36.33
C THR A 1038 7.20 -10.52 -36.33
N THR A 1039 8.49 -10.21 -36.20
CA THR A 1039 9.56 -11.21 -36.09
C THR A 1039 10.31 -10.97 -34.78
N ILE A 1040 10.33 -11.96 -33.89
CA ILE A 1040 11.12 -11.94 -32.67
C ILE A 1040 12.24 -12.98 -32.69
N ARG A 1041 13.29 -12.78 -31.88
CA ARG A 1041 14.33 -13.78 -31.64
C ARG A 1041 14.66 -13.94 -30.17
N PHE A 1042 15.11 -15.13 -29.81
CA PHE A 1042 15.67 -15.44 -28.50
C PHE A 1042 16.68 -16.59 -28.57
N ARG A 1043 17.37 -16.92 -27.46
CA ARG A 1043 18.34 -18.04 -27.38
C ARG A 1043 17.97 -19.02 -26.27
N THR A 1044 18.36 -20.28 -26.39
CA THR A 1044 18.13 -21.37 -25.40
C THR A 1044 19.42 -21.86 -24.71
N ASP A 1045 20.39 -20.97 -24.48
CA ASP A 1045 21.72 -21.33 -23.97
C ASP A 1045 21.66 -22.07 -22.62
N LYS A 1046 22.34 -23.23 -22.51
CA LYS A 1046 22.43 -23.96 -21.24
C LYS A 1046 23.15 -23.10 -20.18
N PRO A 1047 22.70 -23.10 -18.91
CA PRO A 1047 23.38 -22.43 -17.79
C PRO A 1047 24.69 -23.15 -17.39
N GLY A 1048 25.67 -23.17 -18.30
CA GLY A 1048 26.77 -24.14 -18.34
C GLY A 1048 28.17 -23.64 -17.98
N LYS A 1049 28.33 -22.40 -17.50
CA LYS A 1049 29.62 -21.86 -17.04
C LYS A 1049 29.45 -20.98 -15.80
N LYS A 1050 30.40 -21.09 -14.85
CA LYS A 1050 30.58 -20.16 -13.72
C LYS A 1050 30.90 -18.71 -14.11
N ASN A 1051 30.97 -18.43 -15.42
CA ASN A 1051 31.11 -17.12 -16.03
C ASN A 1051 29.96 -16.88 -17.04
N LEU A 1052 28.71 -17.15 -16.67
CA LEU A 1052 27.65 -16.22 -17.10
C LEU A 1052 28.06 -14.86 -16.50
N PRO A 1053 28.31 -13.81 -17.31
CA PRO A 1053 28.66 -12.52 -16.75
C PRO A 1053 27.49 -12.02 -15.91
N THR A 1054 27.77 -11.55 -14.69
CA THR A 1054 26.90 -10.63 -13.96
C THR A 1054 26.92 -9.29 -14.70
N SER A 1055 26.28 -9.28 -15.87
CA SER A 1055 26.20 -8.13 -16.75
C SER A 1055 25.13 -7.16 -16.20
N PRO A 1056 25.37 -5.84 -16.17
CA PRO A 1056 24.40 -4.89 -15.59
C PRO A 1056 23.02 -4.86 -16.27
N ASP A 1057 22.86 -5.51 -17.42
CA ASP A 1057 21.82 -5.31 -18.43
C ASP A 1057 21.06 -6.62 -18.79
N ASN A 1058 20.74 -7.43 -17.79
CA ASN A 1058 19.71 -8.49 -17.85
C ASN A 1058 19.86 -9.55 -18.98
N ARG A 1059 21.10 -9.86 -19.40
CA ARG A 1059 21.43 -10.70 -20.58
C ARG A 1059 21.16 -12.21 -20.45
N LEU A 1060 20.04 -12.62 -19.86
CA LEU A 1060 19.71 -14.04 -19.71
C LEU A 1060 19.16 -14.66 -21.02
N PRO A 1061 19.49 -15.94 -21.29
CA PRO A 1061 18.84 -16.77 -22.31
C PRO A 1061 17.53 -17.37 -21.78
N LEU A 1062 16.80 -18.13 -22.60
CA LEU A 1062 15.73 -19.00 -22.14
C LEU A 1062 16.33 -20.07 -21.24
N LEU A 1063 16.01 -19.98 -19.96
CA LEU A 1063 16.44 -20.93 -18.95
C LEU A 1063 15.66 -22.24 -19.15
N PRO A 1064 16.20 -23.42 -18.78
CA PRO A 1064 15.45 -24.67 -18.87
C PRO A 1064 14.10 -24.58 -18.13
N GLY A 1065 13.00 -24.76 -18.85
CA GLY A 1065 11.64 -24.57 -18.34
C GLY A 1065 10.56 -24.72 -19.44
N PRO A 1066 9.31 -25.05 -19.09
CA PRO A 1066 8.16 -24.90 -19.97
C PRO A 1066 7.62 -23.47 -19.83
N TRP A 1067 7.93 -22.58 -20.76
CA TRP A 1067 7.52 -21.16 -20.66
C TRP A 1067 6.25 -20.90 -21.45
N PHE A 1068 5.30 -20.18 -20.87
CA PHE A 1068 4.06 -19.85 -21.56
C PHE A 1068 4.29 -18.72 -22.57
N PHE A 1069 3.67 -18.81 -23.74
CA PHE A 1069 3.78 -17.81 -24.80
C PHE A 1069 2.40 -17.58 -25.41
N HIS A 1070 1.81 -16.41 -25.13
CA HIS A 1070 0.39 -16.16 -25.37
C HIS A 1070 0.08 -14.69 -25.68
N CYS A 1071 -1.12 -14.44 -26.20
CA CYS A 1071 -1.63 -13.07 -26.29
C CYS A 1071 -2.09 -12.57 -24.91
N HIS A 1072 -1.66 -11.37 -24.52
CA HIS A 1072 -2.01 -10.74 -23.24
C HIS A 1072 -3.39 -10.06 -23.25
N ILE A 1073 -4.08 -10.01 -24.40
CA ILE A 1073 -5.55 -9.88 -24.41
C ILE A 1073 -6.09 -11.18 -23.80
N PHE A 1074 -6.43 -11.12 -22.51
CA PHE A 1074 -6.65 -12.30 -21.66
C PHE A 1074 -7.85 -13.14 -22.12
N TRP A 1075 -8.84 -12.48 -22.75
CA TRP A 1075 -9.92 -13.15 -23.47
C TRP A 1075 -9.40 -14.05 -24.61
N HIS A 1076 -8.43 -13.59 -25.40
CA HIS A 1076 -7.90 -14.37 -26.52
C HIS A 1076 -7.05 -15.54 -26.01
N MET A 1077 -6.25 -15.35 -24.94
CA MET A 1077 -5.55 -16.45 -24.25
C MET A 1077 -6.52 -17.55 -23.78
N GLN A 1078 -7.58 -17.19 -23.06
CA GLN A 1078 -8.58 -18.12 -22.53
C GLN A 1078 -9.40 -18.80 -23.66
N ALA A 1079 -9.46 -18.22 -24.86
CA ALA A 1079 -9.99 -18.83 -26.08
C ALA A 1079 -8.93 -19.57 -26.94
N GLY A 1080 -7.73 -19.82 -26.39
CA GLY A 1080 -6.72 -20.70 -26.96
C GLY A 1080 -5.59 -20.03 -27.75
N LEU A 1081 -5.44 -18.69 -27.71
CA LEU A 1081 -4.34 -17.94 -28.36
C LEU A 1081 -3.03 -18.04 -27.55
N ALA A 1082 -2.54 -19.26 -27.38
CA ALA A 1082 -1.38 -19.58 -26.55
C ALA A 1082 -0.62 -20.84 -27.04
N THR A 1083 0.57 -21.03 -26.50
CA THR A 1083 1.47 -22.17 -26.72
C THR A 1083 2.50 -22.26 -25.58
N VAL A 1084 3.20 -23.39 -25.44
CA VAL A 1084 4.26 -23.58 -24.45
C VAL A 1084 5.61 -23.78 -25.15
N MET A 1085 6.57 -22.92 -24.84
CA MET A 1085 7.96 -22.96 -25.31
C MET A 1085 8.81 -23.75 -24.31
N LEU A 1086 8.97 -25.06 -24.57
CA LEU A 1086 9.68 -25.97 -23.67
C LEU A 1086 11.17 -26.00 -23.97
N ALA A 1087 11.94 -25.25 -23.20
CA ALA A 1087 13.40 -25.17 -23.29
C ALA A 1087 14.08 -26.32 -22.53
N ASP A 1088 14.93 -27.06 -23.24
CA ASP A 1088 15.90 -28.00 -22.66
C ASP A 1088 15.34 -28.97 -21.58
N PRO A 1089 14.28 -29.75 -21.88
CA PRO A 1089 13.55 -30.55 -20.90
C PRO A 1089 14.40 -31.62 -20.19
N GLU A 1090 15.52 -32.04 -20.77
CA GLU A 1090 16.48 -32.93 -20.10
C GLU A 1090 17.15 -32.25 -18.89
N ALA A 1091 17.54 -30.97 -19.02
CA ALA A 1091 18.15 -30.24 -17.91
C ALA A 1091 17.16 -29.89 -16.80
N ILE A 1092 15.86 -29.81 -17.10
CA ILE A 1092 14.80 -29.61 -16.09
C ILE A 1092 14.81 -30.77 -15.08
N GLN A 1093 14.94 -32.02 -15.56
CA GLN A 1093 14.95 -33.22 -14.71
C GLN A 1093 16.18 -33.29 -13.78
N ASP A 1094 17.33 -32.74 -14.21
CA ASP A 1094 18.57 -32.70 -13.43
C ASP A 1094 18.63 -31.52 -12.43
N THR A 1095 17.87 -30.44 -12.65
CA THR A 1095 18.04 -29.17 -11.91
C THR A 1095 16.83 -28.74 -11.09
N VAL A 1096 15.60 -29.00 -11.53
CA VAL A 1096 14.39 -28.53 -10.85
C VAL A 1096 13.99 -29.50 -9.74
N ASN A 1097 14.01 -29.01 -8.50
CA ASN A 1097 13.67 -29.79 -7.31
C ASN A 1097 12.56 -29.05 -6.52
N PRO A 1098 11.27 -29.23 -6.89
CA PRO A 1098 10.17 -28.55 -6.22
C PRO A 1098 10.05 -28.93 -4.75
N THR A 1099 9.54 -28.01 -3.92
CA THR A 1099 9.32 -28.28 -2.49
C THR A 1099 8.08 -29.17 -2.27
N PRO A 1100 7.94 -29.81 -1.08
CA PRO A 1100 6.73 -30.57 -0.75
C PRO A 1100 5.44 -29.74 -0.88
N GLU A 1101 5.49 -28.46 -0.49
CA GLU A 1101 4.34 -27.56 -0.56
C GLU A 1101 3.87 -27.31 -2.01
N TRP A 1102 4.81 -27.23 -2.97
CA TRP A 1102 4.49 -27.17 -4.40
C TRP A 1102 3.90 -28.49 -4.90
N ALA A 1103 4.45 -29.63 -4.46
CA ALA A 1103 3.96 -30.95 -4.84
C ALA A 1103 2.52 -31.20 -4.35
N ASP A 1104 2.15 -30.66 -3.17
CA ASP A 1104 0.82 -30.76 -2.57
C ASP A 1104 -0.24 -29.86 -3.24
N LEU A 1105 0.13 -28.87 -4.06
CA LEU A 1105 -0.82 -28.02 -4.79
C LEU A 1105 -1.74 -28.83 -5.73
N CYS A 1106 -1.16 -29.79 -6.47
CA CYS A 1106 -1.92 -30.59 -7.44
C CYS A 1106 -2.88 -31.62 -6.80
N PRO A 1107 -2.54 -32.27 -5.67
CA PRO A 1107 -3.49 -32.97 -4.81
C PRO A 1107 -4.56 -32.06 -4.19
N ALA A 1108 -4.19 -30.91 -3.62
CA ALA A 1108 -5.12 -30.03 -2.89
C ALA A 1108 -6.14 -29.31 -3.77
N TYR A 1109 -5.89 -29.21 -5.08
CA TYR A 1109 -6.80 -28.60 -6.07
C TYR A 1109 -7.88 -29.58 -6.62
N LYS A 1110 -7.76 -30.89 -6.36
CA LYS A 1110 -8.60 -31.94 -6.97
C LYS A 1110 -9.79 -32.38 -6.11
#